data_AF-A0A944ECH1-F1
#
_entry.id   AF-A0A944ECH1-F1
#
_cell.length_a   1.000
_cell.length_b   1.000
_cell.length_c   1.000
_cell.angle_alpha   90.00
_cell.angle_beta   90.00
_cell.angle_gamma   90.00
#
_symmetry.space_group_name_H-M   'P 1'
#
loop_
_entity.id
_entity.type
_entity.pdbx_description
1 polymer ?
#
loop_
_entity_poly.entity_id
_entity_poly.type
_entity_poly.pdbx_seq_one_letter_code
_entity_poly.pdbx_strand_id
1 'polypeptide(L)'
;MNQHSSTRVENPQGFTHTGPGNINVNVGAQLQDSDKPTFRRVAEDQLRWLRRVLVDPFGMGKARATLTDTGTVILDGPPGSGRTSAARVLLREYHRDSGVFHELLPDEEDELSLHDPALVETGDQLLLDLSAADDHQWSAARADLPALRKAVHERHAHLVIVMPHGGILDPDLQHYRVEVRRPPGLHVLRRHLRMHGVPYEQYIQPDVAVTEFLREERPMREIADFADLVRRARETARPDEGFAQWCATAKKARDDRRREVTALVAKLREAPQRALLIAVSMLHGAHADVIHRAAQLLLRALDSPPEEIPLLQRNDLAQQLGEISADTGPDGHVRFTELDYDSAIRAHFWDHMPDLRHHLGTWAASVVDLNDPHMVPAVRDGLVARVAGQYLRTGRGDGLASLAERWSSEAVSRARLEAAVHALTCGLNDPAHDREFRERIYQWCAHRRLRGEFAQVLVQICADVLAASHPDQALLRLYYLARRERDTTRALQALCDLASSSRRLRRRLLDRLARSDLSPPDLGIFLRACDPVPLTDPSGASRALVEEQGVQGSLTTCWHAVLAELPRATWQPHAERWLHWATDDTGHRGELLLDLLVSAAERCEERRGEIFAELYASARDAERTAQGGPARSVETTELLLHKISVAQGLCPAAPPPTSAGGTRP
;
A
#
# COMPACT_ATOMS: atom_id res chain seq x y z
N MET A 1 -56.94 17.19 -38.16
CA MET A 1 -55.60 17.82 -38.11
C MET A 1 -55.13 17.80 -36.66
N ASN A 2 -54.38 16.76 -36.26
CA ASN A 2 -53.73 16.70 -34.95
C ASN A 2 -52.22 16.92 -35.19
N GLN A 3 -51.68 17.99 -34.63
CA GLN A 3 -50.26 18.30 -34.71
C GLN A 3 -49.47 17.31 -33.85
N HIS A 4 -48.61 16.52 -34.48
CA HIS A 4 -47.60 15.73 -33.78
C HIS A 4 -46.43 16.65 -33.41
N SER A 5 -46.21 16.84 -32.12
CA SER A 5 -44.98 17.44 -31.61
C SER A 5 -43.83 16.47 -31.86
N SER A 6 -42.91 16.84 -32.76
CA SER A 6 -41.62 16.16 -32.89
C SER A 6 -40.59 16.94 -32.09
N THR A 7 -39.90 16.25 -31.19
CA THR A 7 -38.80 16.83 -30.40
C THR A 7 -37.51 16.50 -31.13
N ARG A 8 -36.80 17.52 -31.62
CA ARG A 8 -35.49 17.40 -32.26
C ARG A 8 -34.41 17.71 -31.22
N VAL A 9 -33.54 16.74 -30.94
CA VAL A 9 -32.40 16.90 -30.02
C VAL A 9 -31.14 16.99 -30.87
N GLU A 10 -30.43 18.11 -30.77
CA GLU A 10 -29.11 18.29 -31.40
C GLU A 10 -28.05 18.28 -30.28
N ASN A 11 -27.00 17.45 -30.45
CA ASN A 11 -25.87 17.20 -29.53
C ASN A 11 -26.17 16.55 -28.16
N PRO A 12 -26.65 15.28 -28.09
CA PRO A 12 -26.63 14.54 -26.84
C PRO A 12 -25.21 14.01 -26.53
N GLN A 13 -24.61 14.46 -25.43
CA GLN A 13 -23.39 13.86 -24.86
C GLN A 13 -23.74 12.66 -23.96
N GLY A 14 -24.50 11.70 -24.51
CA GLY A 14 -24.94 10.49 -23.80
C GLY A 14 -26.03 9.71 -24.56
N PHE A 15 -26.34 8.50 -24.11
CA PHE A 15 -27.32 7.62 -24.77
C PHE A 15 -28.76 8.19 -24.62
N THR A 16 -29.36 8.65 -25.72
CA THR A 16 -30.76 9.06 -25.78
C THR A 16 -31.65 7.95 -26.35
N HIS A 17 -32.73 7.62 -25.63
CA HIS A 17 -33.75 6.64 -26.02
C HIS A 17 -35.09 7.33 -26.27
N THR A 18 -35.71 7.08 -27.43
CA THR A 18 -36.99 7.71 -27.82
C THR A 18 -38.09 6.69 -28.10
N GLY A 19 -38.03 5.48 -27.52
CA GLY A 19 -39.05 4.42 -27.67
C GLY A 19 -39.63 3.93 -26.33
N PRO A 20 -40.66 3.05 -26.33
CA PRO A 20 -41.27 2.51 -25.11
C PRO A 20 -40.65 1.18 -24.62
N GLY A 21 -39.47 0.79 -25.09
CA GLY A 21 -38.79 -0.46 -24.68
C GLY A 21 -37.78 -0.29 -23.53
N ASN A 22 -37.55 -1.35 -22.75
CA ASN A 22 -36.50 -1.37 -21.73
C ASN A 22 -35.13 -1.60 -22.37
N ILE A 23 -34.14 -0.75 -22.05
CA ILE A 23 -32.74 -0.97 -22.41
C ILE A 23 -32.07 -1.77 -21.28
N ASN A 24 -31.56 -2.97 -21.61
CA ASN A 24 -30.60 -3.66 -20.75
C ASN A 24 -29.20 -3.15 -21.08
N VAL A 25 -28.73 -2.14 -20.34
CA VAL A 25 -27.32 -1.70 -20.42
C VAL A 25 -26.50 -2.62 -19.52
N ASN A 26 -25.76 -3.56 -20.12
CA ASN A 26 -24.64 -4.21 -19.43
C ASN A 26 -23.48 -3.22 -19.32
N VAL A 27 -23.58 -2.31 -18.35
CA VAL A 27 -22.42 -1.52 -17.89
C VAL A 27 -21.53 -2.49 -17.14
N GLY A 28 -20.48 -2.97 -17.81
CA GLY A 28 -19.32 -3.52 -17.11
C GLY A 28 -18.86 -2.45 -16.13
N ALA A 29 -19.03 -2.71 -14.84
CA ALA A 29 -18.66 -1.80 -13.78
C ALA A 29 -17.13 -1.64 -13.79
N GLN A 30 -16.67 -0.70 -14.62
CA GLN A 30 -15.41 -0.02 -14.43
C GLN A 30 -15.43 0.53 -13.00
N LEU A 31 -14.46 0.09 -12.21
CA LEU A 31 -14.00 0.78 -11.01
C LEU A 31 -13.50 2.15 -11.46
N GLN A 32 -14.41 3.08 -11.71
CA GLN A 32 -14.08 4.47 -11.98
C GLN A 32 -13.94 5.20 -10.65
N ASP A 33 -12.71 5.65 -10.43
CA ASP A 33 -12.36 7.03 -10.09
C ASP A 33 -13.23 7.70 -9.02
N SER A 34 -12.74 7.64 -7.78
CA SER A 34 -12.95 8.72 -6.82
C SER A 34 -11.64 9.01 -6.10
N ASP A 35 -11.14 10.24 -6.26
CA ASP A 35 -10.26 11.00 -5.36
C ASP A 35 -9.16 10.22 -4.61
N LYS A 36 -7.88 10.39 -5.00
CA LYS A 36 -6.65 10.01 -4.26
C LYS A 36 -6.77 8.74 -3.40
N PRO A 37 -6.11 7.61 -3.73
CA PRO A 37 -6.35 6.33 -3.08
C PRO A 37 -6.41 6.47 -1.56
N THR A 38 -7.57 6.13 -0.98
CA THR A 38 -7.95 6.32 0.43
C THR A 38 -6.82 5.92 1.39
N PHE A 39 -6.02 4.93 1.00
CA PHE A 39 -4.89 4.39 1.74
C PHE A 39 -3.65 5.29 1.80
N ARG A 40 -3.36 6.11 0.78
CA ARG A 40 -2.30 7.15 0.87
C ARG A 40 -2.66 8.19 1.94
N ARG A 41 -3.94 8.55 2.05
CA ARG A 41 -4.44 9.41 3.15
C ARG A 41 -4.30 8.70 4.50
N VAL A 42 -4.61 7.41 4.57
CA VAL A 42 -4.46 6.60 5.79
C VAL A 42 -3.01 6.55 6.28
N ALA A 43 -2.01 6.37 5.42
CA ALA A 43 -0.60 6.36 5.84
C ALA A 43 -0.15 7.72 6.40
N GLU A 44 -0.54 8.82 5.76
CA GLU A 44 -0.25 10.16 6.27
C GLU A 44 -1.02 10.48 7.56
N ASP A 45 -2.28 10.03 7.66
CA ASP A 45 -3.11 10.15 8.85
C ASP A 45 -2.59 9.30 10.01
N GLN A 46 -2.01 8.12 9.74
CA GLN A 46 -1.32 7.30 10.73
C GLN A 46 -0.09 8.01 11.27
N LEU A 47 0.76 8.59 10.40
CA LEU A 47 1.90 9.41 10.84
C LEU A 47 1.44 10.68 11.58
N ARG A 48 0.29 11.24 11.18
CA ARG A 48 -0.38 12.37 11.85
C ARG A 48 -0.82 12.03 13.26
N TRP A 49 -1.50 10.91 13.39
CA TRP A 49 -1.95 10.36 14.65
C TRP A 49 -0.75 9.99 15.53
N LEU A 50 0.27 9.33 14.98
CA LEU A 50 1.48 8.90 15.70
C LEU A 50 2.19 10.08 16.35
N ARG A 51 2.40 11.18 15.62
CA ARG A 51 2.97 12.42 16.19
C ARG A 51 2.10 13.00 17.31
N ARG A 52 0.78 12.85 17.24
CA ARG A 52 -0.13 13.32 18.29
C ARG A 52 -0.06 12.44 19.52
N VAL A 53 0.14 11.13 19.41
CA VAL A 53 0.18 10.22 20.57
C VAL A 53 1.58 10.00 21.14
N LEU A 54 2.64 10.21 20.37
CA LEU A 54 4.01 9.97 20.83
C LEU A 54 4.35 10.89 22.00
N VAL A 55 4.88 10.29 23.06
CA VAL A 55 5.60 10.98 24.13
C VAL A 55 7.08 10.83 23.83
N ASP A 56 7.80 11.95 23.74
CA ASP A 56 9.22 11.95 23.41
C ASP A 56 10.00 10.97 24.32
N PRO A 57 10.62 9.92 23.74
CA PRO A 57 11.47 9.04 24.52
C PRO A 57 12.72 9.79 24.97
N PHE A 58 13.38 9.28 26.02
CA PHE A 58 14.69 9.81 26.40
C PHE A 58 15.66 9.66 25.24
N GLY A 59 16.43 10.70 24.93
CA GLY A 59 17.34 10.75 23.78
C GLY A 59 16.76 11.42 22.53
N MET A 60 15.44 11.64 22.45
CA MET A 60 14.78 12.25 21.28
C MET A 60 15.36 13.64 20.92
N GLY A 61 15.64 14.49 21.91
CA GLY A 61 16.24 15.81 21.65
C GLY A 61 17.64 15.73 21.03
N LYS A 62 18.45 14.77 21.46
CA LYS A 62 19.76 14.50 20.85
C LYS A 62 19.60 13.97 19.43
N ALA A 63 18.64 13.08 19.20
CA ALA A 63 18.35 12.54 17.87
C ALA A 63 17.95 13.64 16.88
N ARG A 64 17.12 14.61 17.31
CA ARG A 64 16.80 15.81 16.50
C ARG A 64 18.05 16.61 16.16
N ALA A 65 18.88 16.93 17.15
CA ALA A 65 20.12 17.69 16.92
C ALA A 65 21.04 16.97 15.93
N THR A 66 21.31 15.67 16.14
CA THR A 66 22.14 14.87 15.24
C THR A 66 21.58 14.80 13.82
N LEU A 67 20.27 14.66 13.67
CA LEU A 67 19.63 14.64 12.35
C LEU A 67 19.73 16.00 11.65
N THR A 68 19.55 17.12 12.36
CA THR A 68 19.76 18.47 11.81
C THR A 68 21.20 18.68 11.35
N ASP A 69 22.16 18.31 12.19
CA ASP A 69 23.56 18.65 11.98
C ASP A 69 24.21 17.84 10.86
N THR A 70 23.75 16.60 10.66
CA THR A 70 24.43 15.63 9.80
C THR A 70 23.57 15.07 8.67
N GLY A 71 22.26 15.27 8.72
CA GLY A 71 21.30 14.63 7.81
C GLY A 71 21.10 13.13 8.09
N THR A 72 21.75 12.54 9.10
CA THR A 72 21.61 11.11 9.44
C THR A 72 21.61 10.87 10.95
N VAL A 73 20.73 10.00 11.44
CA VAL A 73 20.77 9.53 12.83
C VAL A 73 20.50 8.03 12.91
N ILE A 74 21.22 7.34 13.81
CA ILE A 74 21.06 5.92 14.09
C ILE A 74 20.47 5.78 15.49
N LEU A 75 19.26 5.23 15.60
CA LEU A 75 18.55 5.02 16.86
C LEU A 75 18.81 3.61 17.38
N ASP A 76 19.36 3.53 18.60
CA ASP A 76 19.50 2.30 19.36
C ASP A 76 18.63 2.37 20.61
N GLY A 77 17.76 1.40 20.81
CA GLY A 77 16.98 1.30 22.04
C GLY A 77 16.42 -0.10 22.21
N PRO A 78 16.10 -0.53 23.44
CA PRO A 78 15.53 -1.86 23.66
C PRO A 78 14.17 -2.01 22.98
N PRO A 79 13.76 -3.25 22.60
CA PRO A 79 12.41 -3.51 22.09
C PRO A 79 11.32 -2.94 23.01
N GLY A 80 10.28 -2.36 22.41
CA GLY A 80 9.19 -1.71 23.13
C GLY A 80 9.50 -0.31 23.69
N SER A 81 10.67 0.27 23.37
CA SER A 81 11.04 1.66 23.74
C SER A 81 10.29 2.76 23.00
N GLY A 82 9.66 2.43 21.86
CA GLY A 82 9.11 3.41 20.94
C GLY A 82 10.12 3.90 19.88
N ARG A 83 11.30 3.27 19.75
CA ARG A 83 12.35 3.64 18.77
C ARG A 83 11.85 3.80 17.33
N THR A 84 11.05 2.85 16.81
CA THR A 84 10.49 2.92 15.45
C THR A 84 9.49 4.06 15.33
N SER A 85 8.64 4.26 16.33
CA SER A 85 7.70 5.39 16.38
C SER A 85 8.43 6.74 16.41
N ALA A 86 9.52 6.83 17.18
CA ALA A 86 10.36 8.01 17.26
C ALA A 86 11.03 8.29 15.91
N ALA A 87 11.52 7.26 15.21
CA ALA A 87 12.11 7.39 13.88
C ALA A 87 11.14 8.02 12.86
N ARG A 88 9.92 7.50 12.81
CA ARG A 88 8.84 8.02 11.95
C ARG A 88 8.46 9.46 12.28
N VAL A 89 8.39 9.80 13.57
CA VAL A 89 8.09 11.18 14.00
C VAL A 89 9.23 12.14 13.71
N LEU A 90 10.49 11.73 13.92
CA LEU A 90 11.68 12.53 13.59
C LEU A 90 11.63 12.94 12.12
N LEU A 91 11.52 11.99 11.19
CA LEU A 91 11.49 12.29 9.76
C LEU A 91 10.36 13.26 9.39
N ARG A 92 9.18 13.07 9.97
CA ARG A 92 8.02 13.93 9.74
C ARG A 92 8.19 15.36 10.28
N GLU A 93 8.97 15.56 11.34
CA GLU A 93 9.28 16.90 11.85
C GLU A 93 10.14 17.71 10.86
N TYR A 94 10.89 17.03 9.98
CA TYR A 94 11.73 17.65 8.94
C TYR A 94 11.03 17.69 7.57
N HIS A 95 9.73 17.42 7.52
CA HIS A 95 8.97 17.54 6.28
C HIS A 95 8.96 18.99 5.80
N ARG A 96 9.85 19.29 4.86
CA ARG A 96 9.83 20.49 4.00
C ARG A 96 8.94 20.23 2.79
N ASP A 97 8.46 21.28 2.14
CA ASP A 97 7.49 21.21 1.05
C ASP A 97 7.95 20.43 -0.21
N SER A 98 9.18 19.89 -0.22
CA SER A 98 9.81 19.30 -1.42
C SER A 98 10.15 17.80 -1.36
N GLY A 99 10.02 17.11 -0.21
CA GLY A 99 10.46 15.71 -0.06
C GLY A 99 9.37 14.78 0.47
N VAL A 100 9.42 13.50 0.07
CA VAL A 100 8.45 12.46 0.46
C VAL A 100 9.05 11.51 1.51
N PHE A 101 8.20 10.99 2.40
CA PHE A 101 8.58 9.96 3.37
C PHE A 101 8.67 8.58 2.69
N HIS A 102 9.77 7.88 2.92
CA HIS A 102 10.00 6.54 2.38
C HIS A 102 10.59 5.61 3.44
N GLU A 103 10.04 4.41 3.53
CA GLU A 103 10.62 3.31 4.29
C GLU A 103 11.47 2.45 3.34
N LEU A 104 12.79 2.44 3.57
CA LEU A 104 13.78 1.61 2.90
C LEU A 104 13.87 0.28 3.64
N LEU A 105 13.64 -0.81 2.90
CA LEU A 105 13.71 -2.16 3.41
C LEU A 105 14.83 -2.89 2.64
N PRO A 106 16.04 -3.01 3.22
CA PRO A 106 17.18 -3.64 2.56
C PRO A 106 16.96 -5.15 2.51
N ASP A 107 17.48 -5.75 1.46
CA ASP A 107 17.48 -7.21 1.21
C ASP A 107 16.10 -7.86 1.06
N GLU A 108 14.99 -7.12 1.19
CA GLU A 108 13.71 -7.57 0.65
C GLU A 108 13.81 -7.45 -0.88
N GLU A 109 14.04 -8.60 -1.55
CA GLU A 109 13.89 -8.85 -3.00
C GLU A 109 15.14 -8.74 -3.88
N ASP A 110 16.37 -8.72 -3.33
CA ASP A 110 17.68 -8.70 -4.04
C ASP A 110 17.87 -7.58 -5.09
N GLU A 111 16.88 -6.70 -5.25
CA GLU A 111 16.79 -5.68 -6.30
C GLU A 111 16.72 -4.25 -5.74
N LEU A 112 16.88 -4.13 -4.42
CA LEU A 112 16.83 -2.91 -3.61
C LEU A 112 18.19 -2.69 -2.90
N SER A 113 19.29 -2.58 -3.66
CA SER A 113 20.61 -2.37 -3.06
C SER A 113 20.74 -0.96 -2.47
N LEU A 114 21.13 -0.87 -1.20
CA LEU A 114 21.37 0.41 -0.50
C LEU A 114 22.51 1.24 -1.10
N HIS A 115 23.35 0.64 -1.96
CA HIS A 115 24.38 1.36 -2.71
C HIS A 115 23.84 2.21 -3.85
N ASP A 116 22.60 2.00 -4.30
CA ASP A 116 22.06 2.71 -5.45
C ASP A 116 21.73 4.18 -5.08
N PRO A 117 22.47 5.17 -5.62
CA PRO A 117 22.20 6.57 -5.35
C PRO A 117 20.84 7.03 -5.87
N ALA A 118 20.19 6.26 -6.77
CA ALA A 118 18.85 6.54 -7.25
C ALA A 118 17.76 6.33 -6.18
N LEU A 119 18.08 5.69 -5.05
CA LEU A 119 17.18 5.57 -3.90
C LEU A 119 16.89 6.91 -3.20
N VAL A 120 17.74 7.91 -3.41
CA VAL A 120 17.68 9.20 -2.69
C VAL A 120 17.35 10.33 -3.66
N GLU A 121 16.19 10.97 -3.49
CA GLU A 121 15.88 12.25 -4.15
C GLU A 121 16.16 13.45 -3.24
N THR A 122 16.17 14.63 -3.87
CA THR A 122 16.48 15.87 -3.17
C THR A 122 15.46 16.15 -2.06
N GLY A 123 15.92 16.21 -0.82
CA GLY A 123 15.07 16.49 0.33
C GLY A 123 14.24 15.32 0.86
N ASP A 124 14.46 14.09 0.36
CA ASP A 124 13.75 12.90 0.81
C ASP A 124 13.88 12.66 2.32
N GLN A 125 12.88 11.99 2.89
CA GLN A 125 12.84 11.53 4.28
C GLN A 125 12.87 10.01 4.30
N LEU A 126 14.03 9.42 4.59
CA LEU A 126 14.28 8.00 4.47
C LEU A 126 14.32 7.34 5.86
N LEU A 127 13.51 6.31 6.06
CA LEU A 127 13.53 5.43 7.22
C LEU A 127 14.16 4.09 6.84
N LEU A 128 15.19 3.66 7.54
CA LEU A 128 15.76 2.33 7.41
C LEU A 128 15.52 1.56 8.73
N ASP A 129 14.44 0.78 8.80
CA ASP A 129 14.13 -0.02 9.99
C ASP A 129 14.79 -1.41 9.91
N LEU A 130 15.91 -1.56 10.63
CA LEU A 130 16.66 -2.80 10.80
C LEU A 130 16.43 -3.39 12.20
N SER A 131 15.37 -2.98 12.89
CA SER A 131 15.20 -3.25 14.30
C SER A 131 14.90 -4.71 14.63
N ALA A 132 14.47 -5.47 13.62
CA ALA A 132 14.24 -6.92 13.62
C ALA A 132 15.24 -7.68 12.72
N ALA A 133 16.28 -7.02 12.20
CA ALA A 133 17.28 -7.66 11.35
C ALA A 133 18.12 -8.66 12.14
N ASP A 134 18.43 -9.80 11.51
CA ASP A 134 19.40 -10.75 12.04
C ASP A 134 20.85 -10.26 11.84
N ASP A 135 21.83 -10.99 12.39
CA ASP A 135 23.24 -10.59 12.32
C ASP A 135 23.78 -10.49 10.88
N HIS A 136 23.28 -11.33 9.96
CA HIS A 136 23.70 -11.31 8.56
C HIS A 136 23.15 -10.07 7.84
N GLN A 137 21.85 -9.82 7.96
CA GLN A 137 21.16 -8.65 7.42
C GLN A 137 21.74 -7.36 7.99
N TRP A 138 22.04 -7.33 9.30
CA TRP A 138 22.69 -6.19 9.92
C TRP A 138 24.09 -5.95 9.34
N SER A 139 24.89 -7.00 9.15
CA SER A 139 26.23 -6.89 8.59
C SER A 139 26.22 -6.41 7.14
N ALA A 140 25.30 -6.93 6.31
CA ALA A 140 25.13 -6.51 4.92
C ALA A 140 24.73 -5.04 4.84
N ALA A 141 23.64 -4.66 5.53
CA ALA A 141 23.18 -3.28 5.55
C ALA A 141 24.27 -2.32 6.06
N ARG A 142 25.03 -2.69 7.11
CA ARG A 142 26.13 -1.89 7.65
C ARG A 142 27.23 -1.62 6.62
N ALA A 143 27.54 -2.59 5.76
CA ALA A 143 28.53 -2.42 4.69
C ALA A 143 28.11 -1.35 3.68
N ASP A 144 26.81 -1.19 3.47
CA ASP A 144 26.25 -0.30 2.46
C ASP A 144 25.94 1.11 2.98
N LEU A 145 25.80 1.27 4.30
CA LEU A 145 25.49 2.55 4.95
C LEU A 145 26.37 3.73 4.50
N PRO A 146 27.71 3.59 4.31
CA PRO A 146 28.54 4.70 3.85
C PRO A 146 28.11 5.26 2.49
N ALA A 147 27.75 4.39 1.54
CA ALA A 147 27.31 4.80 0.21
C ALA A 147 25.95 5.50 0.26
N LEU A 148 25.00 4.93 0.99
CA LEU A 148 23.67 5.53 1.19
C LEU A 148 23.79 6.91 1.85
N ARG A 149 24.61 7.03 2.89
CA ARG A 149 24.82 8.31 3.59
C ARG A 149 25.45 9.38 2.71
N LYS A 150 26.39 9.00 1.84
CA LYS A 150 26.95 9.92 0.85
C LYS A 150 25.85 10.46 -0.06
N ALA A 151 24.99 9.60 -0.59
CA ALA A 151 23.86 10.02 -1.42
C ALA A 151 22.89 10.93 -0.67
N VAL A 152 22.55 10.61 0.59
CA VAL A 152 21.72 11.44 1.47
C VAL A 152 22.29 12.84 1.64
N HIS A 153 23.59 12.94 1.91
CA HIS A 153 24.28 14.22 2.08
C HIS A 153 24.29 15.04 0.78
N GLU A 154 24.65 14.44 -0.35
CA GLU A 154 24.71 15.10 -1.67
C GLU A 154 23.34 15.58 -2.15
N ARG A 155 22.26 14.90 -1.74
CA ARG A 155 20.87 15.25 -2.09
C ARG A 155 20.17 16.10 -1.04
N HIS A 156 20.85 16.51 0.03
CA HIS A 156 20.23 17.23 1.15
C HIS A 156 18.97 16.52 1.71
N ALA A 157 18.99 15.19 1.70
CA ALA A 157 17.94 14.34 2.27
C ALA A 157 18.20 14.08 3.76
N HIS A 158 17.24 13.44 4.43
CA HIS A 158 17.33 13.04 5.84
C HIS A 158 17.16 11.52 5.96
N LEU A 159 18.03 10.87 6.74
CA LEU A 159 18.01 9.43 6.96
C LEU A 159 17.92 9.11 8.46
N VAL A 160 16.92 8.32 8.85
CA VAL A 160 16.84 7.73 10.19
C VAL A 160 16.98 6.22 10.08
N ILE A 161 17.92 5.65 10.81
CA ILE A 161 18.17 4.20 10.85
C ILE A 161 17.78 3.69 12.23
N VAL A 162 16.96 2.63 12.30
CA VAL A 162 16.66 1.94 13.56
C VAL A 162 17.47 0.64 13.57
N MET A 163 18.48 0.55 14.42
CA MET A 163 19.38 -0.61 14.45
C MET A 163 18.88 -1.73 15.39
N PRO A 164 19.36 -2.98 15.21
CA PRO A 164 19.21 -4.02 16.23
C PRO A 164 19.77 -3.55 17.57
N HIS A 165 19.06 -3.87 18.66
CA HIS A 165 19.48 -3.40 19.98
C HIS A 165 20.83 -4.03 20.37
N GLY A 166 21.81 -3.19 20.73
CA GLY A 166 23.14 -3.66 21.10
C GLY A 166 24.00 -4.13 19.93
N GLY A 167 23.57 -3.90 18.68
CA GLY A 167 24.37 -4.21 17.49
C GLY A 167 25.70 -3.45 17.46
N ILE A 168 26.73 -4.07 16.86
CA ILE A 168 28.06 -3.44 16.73
C ILE A 168 28.05 -2.50 15.52
N LEU A 169 28.43 -1.24 15.76
CA LEU A 169 28.63 -0.21 14.74
C LEU A 169 30.12 0.08 14.56
N ASP A 170 30.51 0.35 13.31
CA ASP A 170 31.86 0.80 12.99
C ASP A 170 32.18 2.13 13.69
N PRO A 171 33.45 2.39 14.06
CA PRO A 171 33.83 3.59 14.79
C PRO A 171 33.33 4.89 14.14
N ASP A 172 33.39 4.97 12.81
CA ASP A 172 32.96 6.15 12.04
C ASP A 172 31.45 6.39 12.11
N LEU A 173 30.66 5.35 12.37
CA LEU A 173 29.21 5.43 12.49
C LEU A 173 28.73 5.74 13.92
N GLN A 174 29.59 5.55 14.93
CA GLN A 174 29.23 5.78 16.34
C GLN A 174 28.83 7.24 16.61
N HIS A 175 29.38 8.20 15.85
CA HIS A 175 29.02 9.61 16.00
C HIS A 175 27.53 9.89 15.72
N TYR A 176 26.89 9.09 14.86
CA TYR A 176 25.47 9.23 14.51
C TYR A 176 24.54 8.44 15.45
N ARG A 177 25.09 7.64 16.36
CA ARG A 177 24.31 6.80 17.28
C ARG A 177 23.70 7.63 18.40
N VAL A 178 22.40 7.45 18.60
CA VAL A 178 21.65 7.99 19.73
C VAL A 178 20.89 6.88 20.41
N GLU A 179 21.16 6.73 21.72
CA GLU A 179 20.42 5.80 22.56
C GLU A 179 19.05 6.38 22.91
N VAL A 180 18.01 5.58 22.66
CA VAL A 180 16.61 5.89 22.91
C VAL A 180 16.07 4.98 24.01
N ARG A 181 15.58 5.58 25.10
CA ARG A 181 14.99 4.83 26.23
C ARG A 181 13.53 5.17 26.44
N ARG A 182 12.80 4.23 27.04
CA ARG A 182 11.35 4.30 27.28
C ARG A 182 10.96 5.59 28.00
N PRO A 183 9.95 6.34 27.53
CA PRO A 183 9.36 7.43 28.31
C PRO A 183 8.59 6.88 29.52
N PRO A 184 8.28 7.71 30.53
CA PRO A 184 7.46 7.30 31.66
C PRO A 184 6.07 6.78 31.22
N GLY A 185 5.72 5.55 31.61
CA GLY A 185 4.48 4.89 31.15
C GLY A 185 3.20 5.66 31.46
N LEU A 186 3.15 6.35 32.62
CA LEU A 186 2.03 7.20 32.99
C LEU A 186 1.81 8.37 32.01
N HIS A 187 2.88 8.96 31.48
CA HIS A 187 2.77 10.04 30.50
C HIS A 187 2.21 9.50 29.18
N VAL A 188 2.62 8.31 28.77
CA VAL A 188 2.10 7.63 27.57
C VAL A 188 0.62 7.34 27.73
N LEU A 189 0.20 6.73 28.85
CA LEU A 189 -1.21 6.44 29.13
C LEU A 189 -2.07 7.71 29.05
N ARG A 190 -1.68 8.76 29.77
CA ARG A 190 -2.41 10.05 29.77
C ARG A 190 -2.49 10.67 28.39
N ARG A 191 -1.42 10.57 27.59
CA ARG A 191 -1.39 11.08 26.22
C ARG A 191 -2.39 10.35 25.32
N HIS A 192 -2.44 9.03 25.41
CA HIS A 192 -3.42 8.22 24.67
C HIS A 192 -4.85 8.51 25.14
N LEU A 193 -5.13 8.54 26.44
CA LEU A 193 -6.46 8.87 26.98
C LEU A 193 -6.97 10.24 26.50
N ARG A 194 -6.09 11.25 26.47
CA ARG A 194 -6.43 12.56 25.92
C ARG A 194 -6.77 12.52 24.43
N MET A 195 -6.03 11.73 23.65
CA MET A 195 -6.31 11.54 22.22
C MET A 195 -7.58 10.74 21.96
N HIS A 196 -7.98 9.90 22.91
CA HIS A 196 -9.28 9.22 22.93
C HIS A 196 -10.42 10.08 23.49
N GLY A 197 -10.17 11.37 23.77
CA GLY A 197 -11.20 12.31 24.20
C GLY A 197 -11.70 12.08 25.63
N VAL A 198 -10.93 11.39 26.48
CA VAL A 198 -11.24 11.31 27.91
C VAL A 198 -10.98 12.68 28.55
N PRO A 199 -11.88 13.22 29.38
CA PRO A 199 -11.68 14.50 30.08
C PRO A 199 -10.45 14.49 30.99
N TYR A 200 -9.68 15.59 31.01
CA TYR A 200 -8.44 15.71 31.76
C TYR A 200 -8.64 15.57 33.27
N GLU A 201 -9.74 16.13 33.77
CA GLU A 201 -10.12 16.14 35.18
C GLU A 201 -10.32 14.73 35.73
N GLN A 202 -10.65 13.78 34.85
CA GLN A 202 -10.97 12.40 35.23
C GLN A 202 -9.72 11.53 35.38
N TYR A 203 -8.69 11.70 34.55
CA TYR A 203 -7.47 10.86 34.58
C TYR A 203 -6.27 11.53 35.24
N ILE A 204 -6.38 12.79 35.68
CA ILE A 204 -5.31 13.45 36.41
C ILE A 204 -5.15 12.87 37.83
N GLN A 205 -6.24 12.39 38.42
CA GLN A 205 -6.24 11.78 39.74
C GLN A 205 -5.59 10.39 39.71
N PRO A 206 -4.87 9.99 40.76
CA PRO A 206 -4.33 8.64 40.87
C PRO A 206 -5.47 7.61 40.92
N ASP A 207 -5.34 6.55 40.13
CA ASP A 207 -6.26 5.41 40.15
C ASP A 207 -5.49 4.12 40.49
N VAL A 208 -6.10 3.25 41.29
CA VAL A 208 -5.47 2.01 41.78
C VAL A 208 -5.24 1.02 40.64
N ALA A 209 -6.21 0.84 39.74
CA ALA A 209 -6.07 -0.08 38.62
C ALA A 209 -4.98 0.39 37.65
N VAL A 210 -4.87 1.70 37.41
CA VAL A 210 -3.77 2.30 36.63
C VAL A 210 -2.42 2.09 37.32
N THR A 211 -2.35 2.32 38.64
CA THR A 211 -1.11 2.19 39.41
C THR A 211 -0.62 0.74 39.44
N GLU A 212 -1.52 -0.22 39.61
CA GLU A 212 -1.19 -1.65 39.53
C GLU A 212 -0.77 -2.06 38.12
N PHE A 213 -1.48 -1.60 37.10
CA PHE A 213 -1.15 -1.89 35.70
C PHE A 213 0.26 -1.42 35.32
N LEU A 214 0.64 -0.21 35.76
CA LEU A 214 1.94 0.41 35.46
C LEU A 214 3.07 0.01 36.43
N ARG A 215 2.83 -0.92 37.37
CA ARG A 215 3.86 -1.37 38.32
C ARG A 215 5.00 -2.12 37.63
N GLU A 216 4.71 -2.82 36.55
CA GLU A 216 5.68 -3.55 35.74
C GLU A 216 6.15 -2.70 34.54
N GLU A 217 7.41 -2.87 34.13
CA GLU A 217 7.90 -2.23 32.91
C GLU A 217 7.30 -2.90 31.67
N ARG A 218 6.32 -2.24 31.05
CA ARG A 218 5.62 -2.74 29.86
C ARG A 218 6.12 -2.06 28.58
N PRO A 219 6.07 -2.77 27.43
CA PRO A 219 6.19 -2.15 26.11
C PRO A 219 5.14 -1.05 25.91
N MET A 220 5.49 0.03 25.20
CA MET A 220 4.57 1.16 24.99
C MET A 220 3.25 0.78 24.32
N ARG A 221 3.26 -0.26 23.46
CA ARG A 221 2.04 -0.80 22.83
C ARG A 221 1.01 -1.29 23.85
N GLU A 222 1.44 -1.96 24.92
CA GLU A 222 0.52 -2.50 25.92
C GLU A 222 -0.18 -1.39 26.72
N ILE A 223 0.51 -0.26 26.89
CA ILE A 223 -0.04 0.92 27.55
C ILE A 223 -1.07 1.59 26.63
N ALA A 224 -0.79 1.67 25.32
CA ALA A 224 -1.74 2.15 24.33
C ALA A 224 -2.99 1.27 24.26
N ASP A 225 -2.82 -0.06 24.26
CA ASP A 225 -3.92 -1.03 24.26
C ASP A 225 -4.81 -0.89 25.51
N PHE A 226 -4.19 -0.68 26.68
CA PHE A 226 -4.94 -0.41 27.91
C PHE A 226 -5.71 0.92 27.84
N ALA A 227 -5.12 1.98 27.27
CA ALA A 227 -5.81 3.24 27.06
C ALA A 227 -7.04 3.09 26.14
N ASP A 228 -6.91 2.27 25.09
CA ASP A 228 -8.03 1.96 24.20
C ASP A 228 -9.13 1.14 24.89
N LEU A 229 -8.76 0.17 25.74
CA LEU A 229 -9.72 -0.56 26.59
C LEU A 229 -10.50 0.40 27.51
N VAL A 230 -9.82 1.38 28.11
CA VAL A 230 -10.48 2.40 28.94
C VAL A 230 -11.44 3.27 28.11
N ARG A 231 -11.04 3.67 26.89
CA ARG A 231 -11.93 4.38 25.96
C ARG A 231 -13.19 3.56 25.65
N ARG A 232 -13.02 2.28 25.30
CA ARG A 232 -14.14 1.38 24.96
C ARG A 232 -15.05 1.14 26.16
N ALA A 233 -14.48 0.97 27.36
CA ALA A 233 -15.24 0.87 28.60
C ALA A 233 -16.10 2.13 28.84
N ARG A 234 -15.56 3.33 28.57
CA ARG A 234 -16.30 4.59 28.67
C ARG A 234 -17.47 4.68 27.69
N GLU A 235 -17.27 4.23 26.45
CA GLU A 235 -18.30 4.30 25.40
C GLU A 235 -19.53 3.43 25.71
N THR A 236 -19.36 2.37 26.48
CA THR A 236 -20.43 1.46 26.91
C THR A 236 -20.89 1.70 28.35
N ALA A 237 -20.23 2.61 29.07
CA ALA A 237 -20.48 2.91 30.47
C ALA A 237 -21.84 3.59 30.69
N ARG A 238 -22.40 3.38 31.87
CA ARG A 238 -23.58 4.14 32.32
C ARG A 238 -23.19 5.58 32.64
N PRO A 239 -24.13 6.55 32.57
CA PRO A 239 -23.82 7.97 32.82
C PRO A 239 -23.22 8.27 34.20
N ASP A 240 -23.44 7.40 35.19
CA ASP A 240 -22.95 7.49 36.57
C ASP A 240 -21.58 6.82 36.79
N GLU A 241 -21.09 6.04 35.82
CA GLU A 241 -19.80 5.37 35.91
C GLU A 241 -18.66 6.34 35.60
N GLY A 242 -17.68 6.40 36.50
CA GLY A 242 -16.51 7.25 36.37
C GLY A 242 -15.26 6.52 35.89
N PHE A 243 -14.16 7.27 35.80
CA PHE A 243 -12.88 6.78 35.30
C PHE A 243 -12.34 5.54 36.04
N ALA A 244 -12.52 5.47 37.36
CA ALA A 244 -12.10 4.32 38.15
C ALA A 244 -12.83 3.04 37.72
N GLN A 245 -14.14 3.12 37.46
CA GLN A 245 -14.94 2.01 36.96
C GLN A 245 -14.50 1.61 35.55
N TRP A 246 -14.23 2.56 34.67
CA TRP A 246 -13.73 2.26 33.32
C TRP A 246 -12.37 1.55 33.36
N CYS A 247 -11.46 1.97 34.26
CA CYS A 247 -10.17 1.33 34.46
C CYS A 247 -10.31 -0.09 35.04
N ALA A 248 -11.21 -0.28 36.00
CA ALA A 248 -11.53 -1.60 36.54
C ALA A 248 -12.11 -2.54 35.48
N THR A 249 -13.03 -2.05 34.65
CA THR A 249 -13.61 -2.80 33.52
C THR A 249 -12.54 -3.15 32.47
N ALA A 250 -11.66 -2.21 32.13
CA ALA A 250 -10.53 -2.44 31.22
C ALA A 250 -9.56 -3.49 31.77
N LYS A 251 -9.26 -3.45 33.07
CA LYS A 251 -8.41 -4.46 33.73
C LYS A 251 -9.09 -5.83 33.75
N LYS A 252 -10.37 -5.90 34.12
CA LYS A 252 -11.16 -7.14 34.09
C LYS A 252 -11.21 -7.76 32.68
N ALA A 253 -11.41 -6.93 31.66
CA ALA A 253 -11.41 -7.35 30.26
C ALA A 253 -10.08 -8.04 29.87
N ARG A 254 -8.96 -7.59 30.45
CA ARG A 254 -7.63 -8.14 30.22
C ARG A 254 -7.34 -9.40 31.03
N ASP A 255 -7.73 -9.45 32.30
CA ASP A 255 -7.24 -10.47 33.26
C ASP A 255 -8.22 -11.65 33.47
N ASP A 256 -9.54 -11.41 33.45
CA ASP A 256 -10.53 -12.40 33.93
C ASP A 256 -11.32 -13.09 32.81
N ARG A 257 -11.45 -12.47 31.64
CA ARG A 257 -12.37 -12.93 30.57
C ARG A 257 -12.10 -14.35 30.09
N ARG A 258 -10.83 -14.77 30.06
CA ARG A 258 -10.48 -16.12 29.61
C ARG A 258 -11.09 -17.20 30.51
N ARG A 259 -11.15 -16.96 31.83
CA ARG A 259 -11.73 -17.90 32.80
C ARG A 259 -13.25 -17.93 32.70
N GLU A 260 -13.89 -16.76 32.62
CA GLU A 260 -15.35 -16.64 32.48
C GLU A 260 -15.85 -17.35 31.21
N VAL A 261 -15.22 -17.10 30.07
CA VAL A 261 -15.56 -17.73 28.79
C VAL A 261 -15.36 -19.25 28.84
N THR A 262 -14.26 -19.72 29.44
CA THR A 262 -14.03 -21.16 29.58
C THR A 262 -15.14 -21.83 30.39
N ALA A 263 -15.61 -21.18 31.46
CA ALA A 263 -16.73 -21.68 32.25
C ALA A 263 -18.06 -21.66 31.47
N LEU A 264 -18.31 -20.63 30.65
CA LEU A 264 -19.51 -20.56 29.80
C LEU A 264 -19.50 -21.67 28.73
N VAL A 265 -18.41 -21.82 27.98
CA VAL A 265 -18.29 -22.82 26.91
C VAL A 265 -18.40 -24.25 27.44
N ALA A 266 -17.95 -24.50 28.68
CA ALA A 266 -18.14 -25.79 29.35
C ALA A 266 -19.61 -26.10 29.68
N LYS A 267 -20.45 -25.07 29.90
CA LYS A 267 -21.88 -25.22 30.18
C LYS A 267 -22.70 -25.42 28.89
N LEU A 268 -22.36 -24.70 27.82
CA LEU A 268 -23.04 -24.81 26.52
C LEU A 268 -22.55 -26.06 25.79
N ARG A 269 -23.37 -27.11 25.75
CA ARG A 269 -22.99 -28.41 25.14
C ARG A 269 -23.62 -28.65 23.78
N GLU A 270 -24.66 -27.92 23.43
CA GLU A 270 -25.41 -28.13 22.20
C GLU A 270 -24.78 -27.39 21.01
N ALA A 271 -24.78 -28.03 19.84
CA ALA A 271 -24.19 -27.47 18.63
C ALA A 271 -24.83 -26.13 18.20
N PRO A 272 -26.17 -25.96 18.22
CA PRO A 272 -26.80 -24.68 17.89
C PRO A 272 -26.38 -23.53 18.81
N GLN A 273 -26.30 -23.77 20.12
CA GLN A 273 -25.85 -22.77 21.10
C GLN A 273 -24.40 -22.33 20.83
N ARG A 274 -23.50 -23.29 20.57
CA ARG A 274 -22.09 -22.99 20.26
C ARG A 274 -21.95 -22.28 18.91
N ALA A 275 -22.72 -22.68 17.91
CA ALA A 275 -22.72 -22.02 16.61
C ALA A 275 -23.19 -20.56 16.72
N LEU A 276 -24.26 -20.32 17.49
CA LEU A 276 -24.75 -18.97 17.76
C LEU A 276 -23.72 -18.14 18.55
N LEU A 277 -23.10 -18.71 19.58
CA LEU A 277 -22.04 -18.07 20.35
C LEU A 277 -20.86 -17.64 19.46
N ILE A 278 -20.41 -18.51 18.56
CA ILE A 278 -19.36 -18.20 17.58
C ILE A 278 -19.82 -17.11 16.62
N ALA A 279 -21.03 -17.24 16.05
CA ALA A 279 -21.56 -16.26 15.10
C ALA A 279 -21.67 -14.86 15.72
N VAL A 280 -22.23 -14.72 16.92
CA VAL A 280 -22.28 -13.44 17.65
C VAL A 280 -20.88 -12.92 17.93
N SER A 281 -19.93 -13.78 18.31
CA SER A 281 -18.55 -13.34 18.56
C SER A 281 -17.86 -12.81 17.30
N MET A 282 -18.14 -13.37 16.13
CA MET A 282 -17.53 -12.97 14.86
C MET A 282 -18.27 -11.81 14.19
N LEU A 283 -19.56 -11.63 14.49
CA LEU A 283 -20.44 -10.60 13.94
C LEU A 283 -20.97 -9.66 15.03
N HIS A 284 -20.17 -9.44 16.08
CA HIS A 284 -20.59 -8.62 17.21
C HIS A 284 -21.02 -7.21 16.74
N GLY A 285 -22.23 -6.81 17.12
CA GLY A 285 -22.87 -5.56 16.68
C GLY A 285 -23.60 -5.65 15.35
N ALA A 286 -23.73 -6.82 14.72
CA ALA A 286 -24.55 -7.02 13.52
C ALA A 286 -26.03 -7.20 13.88
N HIS A 287 -26.91 -7.02 12.87
CA HIS A 287 -28.33 -7.26 13.02
C HIS A 287 -28.65 -8.73 13.33
N ALA A 288 -29.69 -8.99 14.12
CA ALA A 288 -30.08 -10.32 14.57
C ALA A 288 -30.30 -11.31 13.42
N ASP A 289 -30.89 -10.87 12.30
CA ASP A 289 -31.12 -11.71 11.11
C ASP A 289 -29.82 -12.23 10.49
N VAL A 290 -28.80 -11.37 10.42
CA VAL A 290 -27.48 -11.72 9.89
C VAL A 290 -26.82 -12.77 10.77
N ILE A 291 -26.89 -12.57 12.09
CA ILE A 291 -26.33 -13.50 13.08
C ILE A 291 -27.04 -14.86 13.03
N HIS A 292 -28.37 -14.87 12.95
CA HIS A 292 -29.15 -16.09 12.86
C HIS A 292 -28.78 -16.89 11.60
N ARG A 293 -28.73 -16.24 10.43
CA ARG A 293 -28.31 -16.88 9.17
C ARG A 293 -26.86 -17.37 9.22
N ALA A 294 -25.96 -16.58 9.81
CA ALA A 294 -24.56 -16.96 9.94
C ALA A 294 -24.39 -18.18 10.85
N ALA A 295 -25.14 -18.28 11.97
CA ALA A 295 -25.15 -19.46 12.82
C ALA A 295 -25.65 -20.71 12.06
N GLN A 296 -26.70 -20.57 11.26
CA GLN A 296 -27.19 -21.67 10.41
C GLN A 296 -26.15 -22.11 9.37
N LEU A 297 -25.46 -21.16 8.73
CA LEU A 297 -24.36 -21.47 7.79
C LEU A 297 -23.23 -22.22 8.49
N LEU A 298 -22.92 -21.89 9.75
CA LEU A 298 -21.88 -22.56 10.50
C LEU A 298 -22.26 -24.01 10.81
N LEU A 299 -23.50 -24.26 11.22
CA LEU A 299 -24.01 -25.62 11.45
C LEU A 299 -23.94 -26.47 10.17
N ARG A 300 -24.28 -25.89 9.01
CA ARG A 300 -24.15 -26.58 7.71
C ARG A 300 -22.70 -26.85 7.35
N ALA A 301 -21.79 -25.90 7.59
CA ALA A 301 -20.36 -26.05 7.30
C ALA A 301 -19.67 -27.11 8.20
N LEU A 302 -20.32 -27.50 9.29
CA LEU A 302 -19.87 -28.53 10.23
C LEU A 302 -20.70 -29.83 10.11
N ASP A 303 -21.50 -29.99 9.05
CA ASP A 303 -22.36 -31.15 8.81
C ASP A 303 -23.23 -31.54 10.02
N SER A 304 -23.67 -30.54 10.80
CA SER A 304 -24.52 -30.79 11.96
C SER A 304 -25.92 -31.26 11.51
N PRO A 305 -26.52 -32.26 12.17
CA PRO A 305 -27.82 -32.77 11.78
C PRO A 305 -28.90 -31.69 11.91
N PRO A 306 -29.90 -31.67 11.01
CA PRO A 306 -30.99 -30.72 11.10
C PRO A 306 -31.78 -30.97 12.39
N GLU A 307 -32.17 -29.88 13.04
CA GLU A 307 -32.98 -29.95 14.26
C GLU A 307 -34.38 -30.52 13.94
N GLU A 308 -34.74 -31.61 14.61
CA GLU A 308 -35.99 -32.37 14.38
C GLU A 308 -37.24 -31.68 14.98
N ILE A 309 -37.04 -30.62 15.78
CA ILE A 309 -38.12 -29.86 16.42
C ILE A 309 -38.80 -28.95 15.39
N PRO A 310 -40.15 -28.93 15.30
CA PRO A 310 -40.89 -28.01 14.44
C PRO A 310 -40.56 -26.54 14.73
N LEU A 311 -40.48 -25.69 13.70
CA LEU A 311 -40.02 -24.29 13.81
C LEU A 311 -40.75 -23.47 14.89
N LEU A 312 -42.08 -23.62 15.02
CA LEU A 312 -42.88 -22.88 16.01
C LEU A 312 -42.71 -23.39 17.45
N GLN A 313 -42.09 -24.56 17.65
CA GLN A 313 -41.82 -25.13 18.98
C GLN A 313 -40.37 -24.85 19.43
N ARG A 314 -39.55 -24.25 18.58
CA ARG A 314 -38.17 -23.88 18.93
C ARG A 314 -38.17 -22.64 19.82
N ASN A 315 -37.19 -22.57 20.71
CA ASN A 315 -36.92 -21.33 21.46
C ASN A 315 -36.74 -20.18 20.47
N ASP A 316 -37.33 -19.03 20.77
CA ASP A 316 -37.12 -17.84 19.95
C ASP A 316 -35.66 -17.35 20.04
N LEU A 317 -35.27 -16.49 19.09
CA LEU A 317 -33.90 -16.00 19.01
C LEU A 317 -33.50 -15.20 20.26
N ALA A 318 -34.43 -14.50 20.90
CA ALA A 318 -34.14 -13.71 22.10
C ALA A 318 -33.77 -14.63 23.29
N GLN A 319 -34.51 -15.71 23.47
CA GLN A 319 -34.21 -16.74 24.47
C GLN A 319 -32.85 -17.41 24.18
N GLN A 320 -32.59 -17.78 22.92
CA GLN A 320 -31.31 -18.38 22.52
C GLN A 320 -30.12 -17.43 22.75
N LEU A 321 -30.28 -16.12 22.51
CA LEU A 321 -29.25 -15.12 22.79
C LEU A 321 -29.00 -14.96 24.29
N GLY A 322 -30.08 -14.96 25.09
CA GLY A 322 -29.98 -14.91 26.55
C GLY A 322 -29.17 -16.08 27.14
N GLU A 323 -29.33 -17.29 26.60
CA GLU A 323 -28.57 -18.48 27.01
C GLU A 323 -27.05 -18.32 26.82
N ILE A 324 -26.62 -17.54 25.82
CA ILE A 324 -25.21 -17.28 25.52
C ILE A 324 -24.69 -15.95 26.09
N SER A 325 -25.46 -15.29 26.96
CA SER A 325 -25.14 -13.98 27.55
C SER A 325 -25.01 -12.85 26.50
N ALA A 326 -25.74 -12.97 25.38
CA ALA A 326 -25.90 -11.92 24.39
C ALA A 326 -27.29 -11.30 24.49
N ASP A 327 -27.43 -10.06 24.02
CA ASP A 327 -28.71 -9.35 24.02
C ASP A 327 -28.90 -8.57 22.71
N THR A 328 -30.16 -8.34 22.35
CA THR A 328 -30.57 -7.57 21.16
C THR A 328 -30.91 -6.15 21.58
N GLY A 329 -30.23 -5.17 21.00
CA GLY A 329 -30.53 -3.75 21.18
C GLY A 329 -31.89 -3.36 20.60
N PRO A 330 -32.40 -2.15 20.93
CA PRO A 330 -33.68 -1.65 20.41
C PRO A 330 -33.69 -1.48 18.88
N ASP A 331 -32.50 -1.43 18.27
CA ASP A 331 -32.23 -1.32 16.85
C ASP A 331 -32.04 -2.69 16.16
N GLY A 332 -32.23 -3.80 16.88
CA GLY A 332 -32.06 -5.15 16.35
C GLY A 332 -30.61 -5.64 16.29
N HIS A 333 -29.66 -4.86 16.80
CA HIS A 333 -28.24 -5.21 16.80
C HIS A 333 -27.87 -6.06 18.03
N VAL A 334 -27.21 -7.19 17.80
CA VAL A 334 -26.87 -8.14 18.87
C VAL A 334 -25.45 -7.90 19.36
N ARG A 335 -25.29 -7.88 20.68
CA ARG A 335 -24.01 -7.66 21.36
C ARG A 335 -23.89 -8.48 22.63
N PHE A 336 -22.65 -8.75 23.05
CA PHE A 336 -22.41 -9.15 24.44
C PHE A 336 -22.48 -7.92 25.33
N THR A 337 -22.97 -8.11 26.55
CA THR A 337 -23.08 -7.04 27.54
C THR A 337 -21.74 -6.65 28.15
N GLU A 338 -20.80 -7.59 28.16
CA GLU A 338 -19.51 -7.50 28.81
C GLU A 338 -18.40 -7.08 27.83
N LEU A 339 -17.54 -6.12 28.23
CA LEU A 339 -16.43 -5.65 27.39
C LEU A 339 -15.45 -6.78 27.03
N ASP A 340 -15.09 -6.84 25.74
CA ASP A 340 -14.18 -7.82 25.10
C ASP A 340 -14.58 -9.29 25.25
N TYR A 341 -15.84 -9.56 25.64
CA TYR A 341 -16.35 -10.92 25.77
C TYR A 341 -16.36 -11.65 24.42
N ASP A 342 -16.73 -10.95 23.34
CA ASP A 342 -16.64 -11.43 21.96
C ASP A 342 -15.22 -11.90 21.61
N SER A 343 -14.21 -11.08 21.94
CA SER A 343 -12.80 -11.38 21.65
C SER A 343 -12.31 -12.61 22.42
N ALA A 344 -12.67 -12.71 23.70
CA ALA A 344 -12.33 -13.86 24.53
C ALA A 344 -12.99 -15.16 24.04
N ILE A 345 -14.25 -15.11 23.58
CA ILE A 345 -14.94 -16.25 22.95
C ILE A 345 -14.22 -16.70 21.69
N ARG A 346 -13.93 -15.77 20.76
CA ARG A 346 -13.19 -16.07 19.52
C ARG A 346 -11.86 -16.75 19.85
N ALA A 347 -11.10 -16.18 20.78
CA ALA A 347 -9.83 -16.72 21.20
C ALA A 347 -9.97 -18.12 21.82
N HIS A 348 -11.00 -18.36 22.64
CA HIS A 348 -11.22 -19.66 23.26
C HIS A 348 -11.44 -20.76 22.21
N PHE A 349 -12.39 -20.58 21.28
CA PHE A 349 -12.64 -21.56 20.22
C PHE A 349 -11.43 -21.75 19.32
N TRP A 350 -10.75 -20.66 18.97
CA TRP A 350 -9.58 -20.72 18.11
C TRP A 350 -8.40 -21.45 18.76
N ASP A 351 -8.16 -21.25 20.06
CA ASP A 351 -7.05 -21.84 20.79
C ASP A 351 -7.31 -23.32 21.15
N HIS A 352 -8.52 -23.64 21.60
CA HIS A 352 -8.85 -24.95 22.17
C HIS A 352 -9.53 -25.92 21.19
N MET A 353 -9.99 -25.44 20.03
CA MET A 353 -10.61 -26.28 18.98
C MET A 353 -9.92 -26.05 17.63
N PRO A 354 -8.64 -26.46 17.48
CA PRO A 354 -7.84 -26.15 16.30
C PRO A 354 -8.44 -26.67 14.98
N ASP A 355 -9.18 -27.78 15.03
CA ASP A 355 -9.81 -28.38 13.87
C ASP A 355 -10.91 -27.48 13.26
N LEU A 356 -11.51 -26.58 14.07
CA LEU A 356 -12.51 -25.63 13.58
C LEU A 356 -11.93 -24.52 12.70
N ARG A 357 -10.63 -24.23 12.77
CA ARG A 357 -10.03 -23.04 12.13
C ARG A 357 -10.25 -23.00 10.61
N HIS A 358 -10.09 -24.14 9.94
CA HIS A 358 -10.34 -24.25 8.50
C HIS A 358 -11.82 -24.04 8.18
N HIS A 359 -12.71 -24.70 8.93
CA HIS A 359 -14.17 -24.54 8.78
C HIS A 359 -14.62 -23.10 9.02
N LEU A 360 -14.05 -22.40 10.02
CA LEU A 360 -14.35 -21.00 10.30
C LEU A 360 -13.90 -20.08 9.15
N GLY A 361 -12.77 -20.37 8.50
CA GLY A 361 -12.33 -19.64 7.31
C GLY A 361 -13.28 -19.81 6.14
N THR A 362 -13.72 -21.04 5.86
CA THR A 362 -14.67 -21.35 4.79
C THR A 362 -16.06 -20.78 5.09
N TRP A 363 -16.52 -20.91 6.32
CA TRP A 363 -17.77 -20.33 6.81
C TRP A 363 -17.79 -18.80 6.63
N ALA A 364 -16.70 -18.11 6.99
CA ALA A 364 -16.60 -16.67 6.81
C ALA A 364 -16.78 -16.25 5.34
N ALA A 365 -16.27 -17.03 4.38
CA ALA A 365 -16.50 -16.80 2.96
C ALA A 365 -17.99 -16.84 2.60
N SER A 366 -18.71 -17.85 3.11
CA SER A 366 -20.16 -17.98 2.89
C SER A 366 -20.96 -16.87 3.55
N VAL A 367 -20.52 -16.38 4.71
CA VAL A 367 -21.17 -15.24 5.39
C VAL A 367 -20.94 -13.94 4.61
N VAL A 368 -19.73 -13.70 4.08
CA VAL A 368 -19.43 -12.53 3.25
C VAL A 368 -20.36 -12.46 2.02
N ASP A 369 -20.72 -13.61 1.45
CA ASP A 369 -21.64 -13.71 0.31
C ASP A 369 -23.12 -13.55 0.65
N LEU A 370 -23.48 -13.43 1.94
CA LEU A 370 -24.89 -13.27 2.29
C LEU A 370 -25.46 -12.03 1.62
N ASN A 371 -26.46 -12.27 0.77
CA ASN A 371 -27.30 -11.24 0.18
C ASN A 371 -28.43 -10.88 1.15
N ASP A 372 -28.05 -10.21 2.23
CA ASP A 372 -28.95 -9.71 3.28
C ASP A 372 -28.88 -8.17 3.33
N PRO A 373 -30.01 -7.45 3.44
CA PRO A 373 -30.02 -5.99 3.49
C PRO A 373 -29.18 -5.41 4.64
N HIS A 374 -29.04 -6.14 5.75
CA HIS A 374 -28.27 -5.73 6.91
C HIS A 374 -26.78 -6.14 6.81
N MET A 375 -26.40 -6.91 5.78
CA MET A 375 -25.01 -7.22 5.46
C MET A 375 -24.37 -6.06 4.68
N VAL A 376 -24.11 -4.97 5.40
CA VAL A 376 -23.42 -3.78 4.87
C VAL A 376 -21.90 -3.98 4.83
N PRO A 377 -21.14 -3.20 4.02
CA PRO A 377 -19.69 -3.34 3.91
C PRO A 377 -18.96 -3.35 5.25
N ALA A 378 -19.33 -2.47 6.18
CA ALA A 378 -18.70 -2.39 7.51
C ALA A 378 -18.85 -3.70 8.33
N VAL A 379 -19.95 -4.45 8.16
CA VAL A 379 -20.15 -5.73 8.84
C VAL A 379 -19.26 -6.81 8.21
N ARG A 380 -19.14 -6.81 6.87
CA ARG A 380 -18.23 -7.71 6.14
C ARG A 380 -16.77 -7.46 6.55
N ASP A 381 -16.33 -6.21 6.52
CA ASP A 381 -14.97 -5.82 6.91
C ASP A 381 -14.68 -6.22 8.36
N GLY A 382 -15.63 -5.96 9.27
CA GLY A 382 -15.51 -6.36 10.68
C GLY A 382 -15.39 -7.87 10.88
N LEU A 383 -16.11 -8.69 10.11
CA LEU A 383 -15.96 -10.15 10.12
C LEU A 383 -14.57 -10.56 9.64
N VAL A 384 -14.12 -10.03 8.50
CA VAL A 384 -12.81 -10.38 7.91
C VAL A 384 -11.69 -9.98 8.86
N ALA A 385 -11.74 -8.78 9.44
CA ALA A 385 -10.75 -8.30 10.40
C ALA A 385 -10.67 -9.20 11.64
N ARG A 386 -11.80 -9.70 12.16
CA ARG A 386 -11.82 -10.61 13.32
C ARG A 386 -11.24 -11.99 12.97
N VAL A 387 -11.54 -12.53 11.79
CA VAL A 387 -10.97 -13.80 11.31
C VAL A 387 -9.46 -13.64 11.11
N ALA A 388 -9.04 -12.61 10.39
CA ALA A 388 -7.63 -12.28 10.17
C ALA A 388 -6.88 -12.12 11.51
N GLY A 389 -7.46 -11.39 12.46
CA GLY A 389 -6.90 -11.21 13.79
C GLY A 389 -6.67 -12.52 14.55
N GLN A 390 -7.51 -13.54 14.38
CA GLN A 390 -7.27 -14.84 15.02
C GLN A 390 -6.12 -15.63 14.36
N TYR A 391 -6.01 -15.60 13.02
CA TYR A 391 -4.87 -16.19 12.32
C TYR A 391 -3.55 -15.52 12.75
N LEU A 392 -3.50 -14.19 12.73
CA LEU A 392 -2.30 -13.41 13.06
C LEU A 392 -1.92 -13.58 14.54
N ARG A 393 -2.87 -13.47 15.47
CA ARG A 393 -2.62 -13.68 16.91
C ARG A 393 -1.98 -15.05 17.22
N THR A 394 -2.27 -16.07 16.42
CA THR A 394 -1.75 -17.43 16.63
C THR A 394 -0.54 -17.79 15.78
N GLY A 395 0.12 -16.80 15.14
CA GLY A 395 1.30 -17.04 14.31
C GLY A 395 0.99 -17.86 13.05
N ARG A 396 -0.23 -17.74 12.52
CA ARG A 396 -0.72 -18.50 11.36
C ARG A 396 -0.91 -17.59 10.14
N GLY A 397 0.05 -16.70 9.87
CA GLY A 397 0.06 -15.82 8.69
C GLY A 397 -0.16 -16.59 7.39
N ASP A 398 0.56 -17.70 7.21
CA ASP A 398 0.35 -18.71 6.16
C ASP A 398 -1.13 -19.08 5.94
N GLY A 399 -1.87 -19.32 7.01
CA GLY A 399 -3.26 -19.76 6.95
C GLY A 399 -4.18 -18.66 6.42
N LEU A 400 -3.94 -17.41 6.83
CA LEU A 400 -4.68 -16.25 6.36
C LEU A 400 -4.36 -15.93 4.90
N ALA A 401 -3.08 -15.98 4.53
CA ALA A 401 -2.64 -15.81 3.15
C ALA A 401 -3.29 -16.86 2.22
N SER A 402 -3.29 -18.13 2.64
CA SER A 402 -3.95 -19.21 1.91
C SER A 402 -5.47 -19.02 1.82
N LEU A 403 -6.09 -18.43 2.85
CA LEU A 403 -7.53 -18.13 2.86
C LEU A 403 -7.87 -17.04 1.84
N ALA A 404 -7.08 -15.97 1.78
CA ALA A 404 -7.25 -14.89 0.81
C ALA A 404 -7.11 -15.40 -0.64
N GLU A 405 -6.12 -16.28 -0.91
CA GLU A 405 -5.98 -16.93 -2.21
C GLU A 405 -7.26 -17.71 -2.57
N ARG A 406 -7.78 -18.56 -1.66
CA ARG A 406 -9.02 -19.32 -1.90
C ARG A 406 -10.25 -18.45 -2.16
N TRP A 407 -10.42 -17.37 -1.40
CA TRP A 407 -11.54 -16.43 -1.60
C TRP A 407 -11.54 -15.79 -2.99
N SER A 408 -10.36 -15.70 -3.62
CA SER A 408 -10.20 -15.14 -4.97
C SER A 408 -10.14 -16.17 -6.10
N SER A 409 -10.08 -17.47 -5.80
CA SER A 409 -10.01 -18.53 -6.81
C SER A 409 -11.31 -19.29 -7.03
N GLU A 410 -12.21 -19.32 -6.04
CA GLU A 410 -13.43 -20.14 -6.04
C GLU A 410 -14.71 -19.29 -6.12
N ALA A 411 -15.58 -19.57 -7.10
CA ALA A 411 -16.95 -19.00 -7.26
C ALA A 411 -17.05 -17.53 -6.82
N VAL A 412 -16.35 -16.66 -7.56
CA VAL A 412 -15.94 -15.34 -7.08
C VAL A 412 -17.09 -14.34 -7.15
N SER A 413 -17.58 -13.91 -5.99
CA SER A 413 -18.41 -12.72 -5.85
C SER A 413 -17.52 -11.48 -5.64
N ARG A 414 -18.03 -10.29 -5.96
CA ARG A 414 -17.33 -9.03 -5.66
C ARG A 414 -17.00 -8.90 -4.16
N ALA A 415 -17.92 -9.32 -3.29
CA ALA A 415 -17.74 -9.27 -1.84
C ALA A 415 -16.58 -10.17 -1.38
N ARG A 416 -16.38 -11.34 -1.99
CA ARG A 416 -15.22 -12.20 -1.69
C ARG A 416 -13.88 -11.58 -2.09
N LEU A 417 -13.83 -10.88 -3.22
CA LEU A 417 -12.61 -10.20 -3.64
C LEU A 417 -12.25 -9.04 -2.71
N GLU A 418 -13.25 -8.24 -2.34
CA GLU A 418 -13.07 -7.18 -1.34
C GLU A 418 -12.63 -7.75 0.02
N ALA A 419 -13.19 -8.89 0.44
CA ALA A 419 -12.76 -9.60 1.63
C ALA A 419 -11.32 -10.14 1.52
N ALA A 420 -10.89 -10.65 0.37
CA ALA A 420 -9.52 -11.11 0.14
C ALA A 420 -8.51 -9.96 0.23
N VAL A 421 -8.85 -8.81 -0.38
CA VAL A 421 -8.06 -7.57 -0.24
C VAL A 421 -7.99 -7.15 1.23
N HIS A 422 -9.12 -7.15 1.96
CA HIS A 422 -9.14 -6.77 3.37
C HIS A 422 -8.30 -7.72 4.25
N ALA A 423 -8.37 -9.03 4.01
CA ALA A 423 -7.58 -10.03 4.74
C ALA A 423 -6.06 -9.84 4.55
N LEU A 424 -5.60 -9.62 3.31
CA LEU A 424 -4.18 -9.33 3.05
C LEU A 424 -3.77 -7.97 3.63
N THR A 425 -4.67 -6.98 3.61
CA THR A 425 -4.45 -5.67 4.24
C THR A 425 -4.29 -5.80 5.75
N CYS A 426 -5.06 -6.67 6.42
CA CYS A 426 -4.85 -6.97 7.84
C CYS A 426 -3.46 -7.57 8.10
N GLY A 427 -3.00 -8.50 7.26
CA GLY A 427 -1.65 -9.08 7.38
C GLY A 427 -0.54 -8.05 7.17
N LEU A 428 -0.67 -7.18 6.17
CA LEU A 428 0.29 -6.09 5.90
C LEU A 428 0.34 -5.01 6.99
N ASN A 429 -0.75 -4.81 7.73
CA ASN A 429 -0.82 -3.85 8.82
C ASN A 429 -0.46 -4.45 10.19
N ASP A 430 -0.21 -5.77 10.27
CA ASP A 430 0.14 -6.43 11.52
C ASP A 430 1.66 -6.31 11.78
N PRO A 431 2.09 -5.63 12.87
CA PRO A 431 3.52 -5.39 13.10
C PRO A 431 4.38 -6.63 13.32
N ALA A 432 3.78 -7.81 13.53
CA ALA A 432 4.52 -9.06 13.69
C ALA A 432 4.60 -9.88 12.39
N HIS A 433 3.69 -9.65 11.44
CA HIS A 433 3.59 -10.44 10.20
C HIS A 433 3.72 -9.61 8.91
N ASP A 434 3.79 -8.28 9.00
CA ASP A 434 3.86 -7.37 7.84
C ASP A 434 4.95 -7.79 6.84
N ARG A 435 6.16 -8.08 7.31
CA ARG A 435 7.29 -8.57 6.49
C ARG A 435 6.99 -9.90 5.81
N GLU A 436 6.46 -10.88 6.54
CA GLU A 436 6.08 -12.19 5.98
C GLU A 436 5.05 -12.02 4.84
N PHE A 437 4.07 -11.13 5.03
CA PHE A 437 3.07 -10.84 4.01
C PHE A 437 3.66 -10.11 2.80
N ARG A 438 4.55 -9.12 3.00
CA ARG A 438 5.26 -8.46 1.89
C ARG A 438 6.06 -9.45 1.07
N GLU A 439 6.83 -10.32 1.73
CA GLU A 439 7.63 -11.36 1.08
C GLU A 439 6.73 -12.34 0.31
N ARG A 440 5.65 -12.83 0.91
CA ARG A 440 4.74 -13.75 0.23
C ARG A 440 4.06 -13.10 -0.98
N ILE A 441 3.62 -11.85 -0.87
CA ILE A 441 3.04 -11.12 -2.01
C ILE A 441 4.06 -10.97 -3.13
N TYR A 442 5.32 -10.68 -2.79
CA TYR A 442 6.41 -10.68 -3.77
C TYR A 442 6.54 -12.04 -4.45
N GLN A 443 6.62 -13.13 -3.68
CA GLN A 443 6.74 -14.49 -4.22
C GLN A 443 5.58 -14.84 -5.18
N TRP A 444 4.36 -14.41 -4.85
CA TRP A 444 3.21 -14.57 -5.74
C TRP A 444 3.40 -13.78 -7.04
N CYS A 445 3.74 -12.49 -6.97
CA CYS A 445 3.91 -11.64 -8.15
C CYS A 445 5.09 -12.10 -9.02
N ALA A 446 6.24 -12.34 -8.39
CA ALA A 446 7.52 -12.62 -9.04
C ALA A 446 7.66 -14.06 -9.54
N HIS A 447 7.04 -15.07 -8.91
CA HIS A 447 7.30 -16.49 -9.26
C HIS A 447 6.07 -17.30 -9.67
N ARG A 448 4.85 -16.89 -9.30
CA ARG A 448 3.65 -17.64 -9.70
C ARG A 448 3.09 -17.19 -11.04
N ARG A 449 2.60 -18.17 -11.83
CA ARG A 449 1.72 -17.92 -12.98
C ARG A 449 0.31 -17.66 -12.47
N LEU A 450 0.12 -16.48 -11.88
CA LEU A 450 -1.17 -16.02 -11.39
C LEU A 450 -2.12 -15.82 -12.58
N ARG A 451 -3.35 -16.34 -12.46
CA ARG A 451 -4.41 -16.16 -13.45
C ARG A 451 -5.71 -15.79 -12.74
N GLY A 452 -6.57 -15.05 -13.42
CA GLY A 452 -7.91 -14.72 -12.95
C GLY A 452 -7.92 -13.68 -11.81
N GLU A 453 -8.92 -13.78 -10.96
CA GLU A 453 -9.29 -12.74 -10.00
C GLU A 453 -8.26 -12.52 -8.89
N PHE A 454 -7.46 -13.53 -8.52
CA PHE A 454 -6.38 -13.34 -7.53
C PHE A 454 -5.31 -12.35 -8.01
N ALA A 455 -5.00 -12.34 -9.31
CA ALA A 455 -4.07 -11.34 -9.86
C ALA A 455 -4.63 -9.92 -9.69
N GLN A 456 -5.95 -9.73 -9.82
CA GLN A 456 -6.59 -8.43 -9.60
C GLN A 456 -6.54 -8.01 -8.13
N VAL A 457 -6.72 -8.95 -7.20
CA VAL A 457 -6.53 -8.71 -5.75
C VAL A 457 -5.10 -8.22 -5.48
N LEU A 458 -4.09 -8.86 -6.06
CA LEU A 458 -2.69 -8.43 -5.87
C LEU A 458 -2.39 -7.08 -6.52
N VAL A 459 -2.95 -6.77 -7.70
CA VAL A 459 -2.84 -5.44 -8.31
C VAL A 459 -3.39 -4.38 -7.36
N GLN A 460 -4.58 -4.61 -6.79
CA GLN A 460 -5.19 -3.68 -5.83
C GLN A 460 -4.31 -3.51 -4.58
N ILE A 461 -3.86 -4.61 -3.98
CA ILE A 461 -2.99 -4.56 -2.79
C ILE A 461 -1.71 -3.78 -3.06
N CYS A 462 -1.08 -4.00 -4.23
CA CYS A 462 0.14 -3.30 -4.58
C CYS A 462 -0.11 -1.80 -4.84
N ALA A 463 -1.14 -1.47 -5.61
CA ALA A 463 -1.45 -0.09 -6.01
C ALA A 463 -1.99 0.79 -4.88
N ASP A 464 -2.76 0.19 -3.97
CA ASP A 464 -3.46 0.95 -2.93
C ASP A 464 -2.77 0.87 -1.57
N VAL A 465 -2.39 -0.33 -1.13
CA VAL A 465 -1.92 -0.57 0.24
C VAL A 465 -0.40 -0.44 0.31
N LEU A 466 0.32 -1.21 -0.52
CA LEU A 466 1.78 -1.18 -0.51
C LEU A 466 2.31 0.14 -1.06
N ALA A 467 1.76 0.67 -2.15
CA ALA A 467 2.25 1.93 -2.73
C ALA A 467 2.15 3.13 -1.78
N ALA A 468 1.28 3.07 -0.76
CA ALA A 468 1.13 4.14 0.23
C ALA A 468 2.28 4.18 1.26
N SER A 469 2.91 3.05 1.53
CA SER A 469 3.95 2.90 2.58
C SER A 469 5.31 2.48 2.02
N HIS A 470 5.31 1.63 0.99
CA HIS A 470 6.47 0.98 0.37
C HIS A 470 6.38 1.09 -1.18
N PRO A 471 6.47 2.30 -1.75
CA PRO A 471 6.24 2.53 -3.18
C PRO A 471 7.21 1.80 -4.11
N ASP A 472 8.49 1.64 -3.73
CA ASP A 472 9.46 0.90 -4.55
C ASP A 472 9.13 -0.60 -4.64
N GLN A 473 8.70 -1.19 -3.54
CA GLN A 473 8.26 -2.58 -3.49
C GLN A 473 6.97 -2.82 -4.29
N ALA A 474 6.03 -1.87 -4.20
CA ALA A 474 4.82 -1.88 -5.01
C ALA A 474 5.15 -1.80 -6.51
N LEU A 475 6.08 -0.92 -6.90
CA LEU A 475 6.53 -0.77 -8.29
C LEU A 475 7.04 -2.09 -8.85
N LEU A 476 7.87 -2.79 -8.07
CA LEU A 476 8.46 -4.05 -8.49
C LEU A 476 7.42 -5.18 -8.65
N ARG A 477 6.51 -5.32 -7.69
CA ARG A 477 5.41 -6.30 -7.78
C ARG A 477 4.50 -6.02 -8.95
N LEU A 478 4.12 -4.76 -9.17
CA LEU A 478 3.31 -4.35 -10.30
C LEU A 478 4.04 -4.57 -11.63
N TYR A 479 5.35 -4.38 -11.68
CA TYR A 479 6.16 -4.72 -12.85
C TYR A 479 6.05 -6.21 -13.20
N TYR A 480 6.23 -7.12 -12.23
CA TYR A 480 6.10 -8.56 -12.51
C TYR A 480 4.67 -8.97 -12.90
N LEU A 481 3.66 -8.36 -12.29
CA LEU A 481 2.25 -8.58 -12.65
C LEU A 481 1.97 -8.09 -14.08
N ALA A 482 2.41 -6.87 -14.43
CA ALA A 482 2.24 -6.30 -15.77
C ALA A 482 2.94 -7.14 -16.85
N ARG A 483 4.16 -7.62 -16.56
CA ARG A 483 4.93 -8.48 -17.48
C ARG A 483 4.21 -9.79 -17.81
N ARG A 484 3.34 -10.28 -16.93
CA ARG A 484 2.58 -11.54 -17.07
C ARG A 484 1.13 -11.34 -17.49
N GLU A 485 0.68 -10.09 -17.58
CA GLU A 485 -0.67 -9.73 -17.97
C GLU A 485 -0.90 -10.08 -19.45
N ARG A 486 -2.08 -10.60 -19.79
CA ARG A 486 -2.43 -11.01 -21.17
C ARG A 486 -3.78 -10.46 -21.63
N ASP A 487 -4.80 -10.61 -20.78
CA ASP A 487 -6.20 -10.34 -21.14
C ASP A 487 -6.70 -8.98 -20.64
N THR A 488 -5.92 -8.32 -19.80
CA THR A 488 -6.26 -7.04 -19.16
C THR A 488 -5.08 -6.07 -19.25
N THR A 489 -5.29 -4.80 -18.88
CA THR A 489 -4.24 -3.77 -18.79
C THR A 489 -4.17 -3.13 -17.41
N ARG A 490 -4.78 -3.74 -16.40
CA ARG A 490 -4.93 -3.18 -15.05
C ARG A 490 -3.59 -3.12 -14.32
N ALA A 491 -2.77 -4.18 -14.41
CA ALA A 491 -1.46 -4.19 -13.78
C ALA A 491 -0.52 -3.20 -14.45
N LEU A 492 -0.53 -3.16 -15.79
CA LEU A 492 0.22 -2.17 -16.57
C LEU A 492 -0.19 -0.73 -16.26
N GLN A 493 -1.49 -0.46 -16.17
CA GLN A 493 -2.02 0.86 -15.85
C GLN A 493 -1.59 1.27 -14.43
N ALA A 494 -1.81 0.42 -13.43
CA ALA A 494 -1.40 0.69 -12.05
C ALA A 494 0.12 0.93 -11.91
N LEU A 495 0.95 0.18 -12.66
CA LEU A 495 2.38 0.39 -12.72
C LEU A 495 2.74 1.78 -13.27
N CYS A 496 2.12 2.17 -14.39
CA CYS A 496 2.38 3.46 -15.04
C CYS A 496 1.88 4.64 -14.18
N ASP A 497 0.75 4.49 -13.51
CA ASP A 497 0.20 5.49 -12.58
C ASP A 497 1.11 5.67 -11.37
N LEU A 498 1.60 4.57 -10.80
CA LEU A 498 2.56 4.61 -9.69
C LEU A 498 3.88 5.26 -10.12
N ALA A 499 4.46 4.84 -11.25
CA ALA A 499 5.65 5.45 -11.81
C ALA A 499 5.45 6.93 -12.14
N SER A 500 4.23 7.33 -12.50
CA SER A 500 3.92 8.72 -12.80
C SER A 500 3.74 9.61 -11.57
N SER A 501 3.48 9.00 -10.42
CA SER A 501 3.36 9.73 -9.16
C SER A 501 4.69 10.17 -8.54
N SER A 502 5.83 9.66 -9.02
CA SER A 502 7.15 10.01 -8.50
C SER A 502 8.22 9.89 -9.58
N ARG A 503 9.06 10.94 -9.67
CA ARG A 503 10.24 10.96 -10.53
C ARG A 503 11.19 9.81 -10.25
N ARG A 504 11.42 9.50 -8.96
CA ARG A 504 12.25 8.36 -8.54
C ARG A 504 11.74 7.05 -9.11
N LEU A 505 10.45 6.80 -8.94
CA LEU A 505 9.82 5.54 -9.37
C LEU A 505 9.89 5.38 -10.88
N ARG A 506 9.72 6.48 -11.64
CA ARG A 506 9.94 6.45 -13.10
C ARG A 506 11.39 6.15 -13.46
N ARG A 507 12.36 6.87 -12.88
CA ARG A 507 13.80 6.62 -13.09
C ARG A 507 14.14 5.15 -12.84
N ARG A 508 13.64 4.61 -11.73
CA ARG A 508 13.85 3.23 -11.31
C ARG A 508 13.22 2.21 -12.26
N LEU A 509 12.00 2.44 -12.72
CA LEU A 509 11.35 1.58 -13.70
C LEU A 509 12.17 1.53 -15.00
N LEU A 510 12.66 2.69 -15.47
CA LEU A 510 13.48 2.77 -16.69
C LEU A 510 14.82 2.06 -16.53
N ASP A 511 15.53 2.28 -15.42
CA ASP A 511 16.79 1.59 -15.11
C ASP A 511 16.59 0.08 -15.03
N ARG A 512 15.53 -0.39 -14.37
CA ARG A 512 15.17 -1.81 -14.31
C ARG A 512 14.97 -2.42 -15.69
N LEU A 513 14.17 -1.76 -16.53
CA LEU A 513 13.91 -2.23 -17.90
C LEU A 513 15.22 -2.32 -18.69
N ALA A 514 16.11 -1.35 -18.54
CA ALA A 514 17.39 -1.32 -19.25
C ALA A 514 18.41 -2.36 -18.77
N ARG A 515 18.32 -2.84 -17.53
CA ARG A 515 19.22 -3.88 -16.96
C ARG A 515 18.77 -5.31 -17.24
N SER A 516 17.49 -5.51 -17.56
CA SER A 516 16.91 -6.83 -17.75
C SER A 516 17.16 -7.31 -19.18
N ASP A 517 17.24 -8.64 -19.39
CA ASP A 517 17.07 -9.21 -20.73
C ASP A 517 15.65 -8.88 -21.20
N LEU A 518 15.54 -7.83 -22.02
CA LEU A 518 14.28 -7.24 -22.44
C LEU A 518 13.47 -8.27 -23.22
N SER A 519 12.36 -8.71 -22.62
CA SER A 519 11.38 -9.55 -23.31
C SER A 519 10.30 -8.70 -23.98
N PRO A 520 9.55 -9.20 -24.99
CA PRO A 520 8.52 -8.40 -25.64
C PRO A 520 7.49 -7.71 -24.71
N PRO A 521 7.05 -8.33 -23.58
CA PRO A 521 6.24 -7.63 -22.59
C PRO A 521 6.95 -6.44 -21.92
N ASP A 522 8.27 -6.52 -21.69
CA ASP A 522 9.05 -5.42 -21.11
C ASP A 522 9.12 -4.23 -22.06
N LEU A 523 9.23 -4.49 -23.37
CA LEU A 523 9.17 -3.45 -24.40
C LEU A 523 7.79 -2.77 -24.44
N GLY A 524 6.71 -3.53 -24.25
CA GLY A 524 5.36 -2.99 -24.10
C GLY A 524 5.21 -2.10 -22.86
N ILE A 525 5.77 -2.51 -21.72
CA ILE A 525 5.82 -1.70 -20.49
C ILE A 525 6.62 -0.41 -20.74
N PHE A 526 7.79 -0.52 -21.36
CA PHE A 526 8.64 0.62 -21.69
C PHE A 526 7.90 1.66 -22.55
N LEU A 527 7.25 1.23 -23.64
CA LEU A 527 6.54 2.13 -24.55
C LEU A 527 5.43 2.94 -23.86
N ARG A 528 4.81 2.37 -22.81
CA ARG A 528 3.82 3.07 -21.99
C ARG A 528 4.46 3.99 -20.95
N ALA A 529 5.60 3.59 -20.37
CA ALA A 529 6.30 4.36 -19.35
C ALA A 529 7.15 5.52 -19.90
N CYS A 530 7.55 5.48 -21.18
CA CYS A 530 8.43 6.45 -21.83
C CYS A 530 7.68 7.68 -22.39
N ASP A 531 6.61 8.13 -21.73
CA ASP A 531 5.87 9.34 -22.12
C ASP A 531 6.79 10.58 -22.08
N PRO A 532 6.92 11.37 -23.17
CA PRO A 532 7.85 12.50 -23.21
C PRO A 532 7.45 13.64 -22.27
N VAL A 533 6.15 13.79 -21.95
CA VAL A 533 5.66 14.88 -21.10
C VAL A 533 6.32 14.85 -19.72
N PRO A 534 6.19 13.76 -18.94
CA PRO A 534 6.75 13.74 -17.59
C PRO A 534 8.26 13.39 -17.56
N LEU A 535 8.89 13.09 -18.70
CA LEU A 535 10.35 12.96 -18.83
C LEU A 535 11.03 14.33 -18.97
N THR A 536 10.34 15.29 -19.60
CA THR A 536 10.85 16.64 -19.90
C THR A 536 10.37 17.69 -18.91
N ASP A 537 9.38 17.37 -18.07
CA ASP A 537 8.89 18.26 -17.01
C ASP A 537 9.98 18.55 -15.96
N PRO A 538 10.38 19.83 -15.78
CA PRO A 538 11.31 20.22 -14.73
C PRO A 538 10.62 20.46 -13.39
N SER A 539 9.28 20.39 -13.31
CA SER A 539 8.54 20.76 -12.11
C SER A 539 9.03 19.99 -10.88
N GLY A 540 9.45 20.74 -9.85
CA GLY A 540 9.98 20.19 -8.59
C GLY A 540 11.50 19.94 -8.52
N ALA A 541 12.28 20.18 -9.58
CA ALA A 541 13.74 20.00 -9.55
C ALA A 541 14.50 20.95 -10.50
N SER A 542 15.83 21.04 -10.32
CA SER A 542 16.68 21.91 -11.15
C SER A 542 16.91 21.42 -12.58
N ARG A 543 16.60 20.15 -12.89
CA ARG A 543 16.82 19.49 -14.20
C ARG A 543 15.68 18.54 -14.49
N ALA A 544 15.31 18.31 -15.75
CA ALA A 544 14.32 17.29 -16.14
C ALA A 544 14.91 15.87 -16.06
N LEU A 545 14.07 14.82 -16.07
CA LEU A 545 14.54 13.42 -16.01
C LEU A 545 15.42 13.07 -17.22
N VAL A 546 14.99 13.49 -18.40
CA VAL A 546 15.68 13.23 -19.66
C VAL A 546 17.10 13.81 -19.68
N GLU A 547 17.40 14.82 -18.86
CA GLU A 547 18.71 15.47 -18.77
C GLU A 547 19.71 14.68 -17.91
N GLU A 548 19.27 13.63 -17.22
CA GLU A 548 20.13 12.78 -16.38
C GLU A 548 20.83 11.71 -17.21
N GLN A 549 22.17 11.63 -17.14
CA GLN A 549 22.96 10.68 -17.92
C GLN A 549 22.55 9.21 -17.71
N GLY A 550 22.21 8.81 -16.48
CA GLY A 550 21.73 7.45 -16.20
C GLY A 550 20.40 7.16 -16.90
N VAL A 551 19.46 8.12 -16.88
CA VAL A 551 18.16 7.99 -17.55
C VAL A 551 18.34 7.95 -19.07
N GLN A 552 19.21 8.79 -19.63
CA GLN A 552 19.54 8.77 -21.06
C GLN A 552 20.06 7.39 -21.47
N GLY A 553 21.00 6.83 -20.71
CA GLY A 553 21.50 5.47 -20.94
C GLY A 553 20.39 4.43 -20.98
N SER A 554 19.48 4.46 -20.00
CA SER A 554 18.34 3.54 -19.95
C SER A 554 17.36 3.74 -21.11
N LEU A 555 17.03 4.98 -21.45
CA LEU A 555 16.14 5.31 -22.57
C LEU A 555 16.73 4.83 -23.90
N THR A 556 18.02 5.08 -24.16
CA THR A 556 18.69 4.63 -25.38
C THR A 556 18.73 3.11 -25.47
N THR A 557 19.02 2.40 -24.37
CA THR A 557 19.04 0.93 -24.34
C THR A 557 17.65 0.34 -24.64
N CYS A 558 16.60 0.86 -24.00
CA CYS A 558 15.25 0.36 -24.22
C CYS A 558 14.71 0.71 -25.62
N TRP A 559 14.94 1.93 -26.12
CA TRP A 559 14.56 2.30 -27.49
C TRP A 559 15.31 1.46 -28.53
N HIS A 560 16.58 1.16 -28.30
CA HIS A 560 17.34 0.28 -29.18
C HIS A 560 16.66 -1.10 -29.29
N ALA A 561 16.30 -1.71 -28.16
CA ALA A 561 15.61 -3.00 -28.16
C ALA A 561 14.22 -2.92 -28.82
N VAL A 562 13.45 -1.86 -28.58
CA VAL A 562 12.17 -1.62 -29.28
C VAL A 562 12.35 -1.59 -30.79
N LEU A 563 13.30 -0.81 -31.29
CA LEU A 563 13.52 -0.63 -32.73
C LEU A 563 14.08 -1.92 -33.38
N ALA A 564 14.90 -2.67 -32.65
CA ALA A 564 15.47 -3.91 -33.12
C ALA A 564 14.44 -5.06 -33.17
N GLU A 565 13.58 -5.18 -32.16
CA GLU A 565 12.74 -6.38 -31.95
C GLU A 565 11.26 -6.20 -32.31
N LEU A 566 10.69 -4.99 -32.19
CA LEU A 566 9.26 -4.78 -32.43
C LEU A 566 8.96 -4.32 -33.86
N PRO A 567 7.83 -4.74 -34.45
CA PRO A 567 7.38 -4.20 -35.73
C PRO A 567 7.10 -2.70 -35.67
N ARG A 568 7.35 -1.98 -36.78
CA ARG A 568 7.10 -0.53 -36.91
C ARG A 568 5.72 -0.11 -36.41
N ALA A 569 4.67 -0.84 -36.76
CA ALA A 569 3.30 -0.52 -36.36
C ALA A 569 3.10 -0.47 -34.83
N THR A 570 3.93 -1.16 -34.05
CA THR A 570 3.84 -1.19 -32.58
C THR A 570 4.53 0.02 -31.95
N TRP A 571 5.71 0.41 -32.44
CA TRP A 571 6.49 1.50 -31.83
C TRP A 571 6.23 2.87 -32.45
N GLN A 572 5.75 2.93 -33.69
CA GLN A 572 5.52 4.20 -34.42
C GLN A 572 4.67 5.20 -33.64
N PRO A 573 3.49 4.85 -33.07
CA PRO A 573 2.67 5.83 -32.34
C PRO A 573 3.38 6.49 -31.15
N HIS A 574 4.32 5.77 -30.53
CA HIS A 574 5.11 6.26 -29.40
C HIS A 574 6.24 7.19 -29.87
N ALA A 575 6.90 6.86 -30.99
CA ALA A 575 7.90 7.72 -31.60
C ALA A 575 7.27 9.02 -32.14
N GLU A 576 6.10 8.95 -32.78
CA GLU A 576 5.35 10.12 -33.21
C GLU A 576 5.00 11.04 -32.05
N ARG A 577 4.66 10.48 -30.88
CA ARG A 577 4.41 11.28 -29.68
C ARG A 577 5.66 12.03 -29.18
N TRP A 578 6.84 11.41 -29.27
CA TRP A 578 8.12 12.08 -28.98
C TRP A 578 8.40 13.21 -29.97
N LEU A 579 8.12 12.98 -31.26
CA LEU A 579 8.30 13.96 -32.33
C LEU A 579 7.35 15.16 -32.20
N HIS A 580 6.07 14.91 -31.90
CA HIS A 580 5.10 15.94 -31.59
C HIS A 580 5.55 16.79 -30.40
N TRP A 581 6.01 16.13 -29.33
CA TRP A 581 6.51 16.85 -28.15
C TRP A 581 7.77 17.68 -28.45
N ALA A 582 8.71 17.15 -29.22
CA ALA A 582 9.90 17.89 -29.66
C ALA A 582 9.55 19.09 -30.57
N THR A 583 8.43 19.01 -31.30
CA THR A 583 7.90 20.13 -32.11
C THR A 583 7.32 21.25 -31.23
N ASP A 584 6.65 20.88 -30.14
CA ASP A 584 6.01 21.83 -29.22
C ASP A 584 7.01 22.48 -28.24
N ASP A 585 8.02 21.73 -27.79
CA ASP A 585 9.12 22.19 -26.92
C ASP A 585 10.42 22.37 -27.74
N THR A 586 10.53 23.48 -28.48
CA THR A 586 11.68 23.80 -29.36
C THR A 586 12.98 24.17 -28.60
N GLY A 587 13.06 23.84 -27.31
CA GLY A 587 14.27 24.03 -26.50
C GLY A 587 15.22 22.84 -26.57
N HIS A 588 16.27 22.89 -25.74
CA HIS A 588 17.29 21.83 -25.61
C HIS A 588 16.70 20.42 -25.38
N ARG A 589 15.54 20.32 -24.73
CA ARG A 589 14.90 19.04 -24.40
C ARG A 589 14.27 18.35 -25.60
N GLY A 590 13.67 19.10 -26.52
CA GLY A 590 13.17 18.56 -27.78
C GLY A 590 14.31 17.95 -28.60
N GLU A 591 15.43 18.66 -28.72
CA GLU A 591 16.62 18.14 -29.40
C GLU A 591 17.17 16.87 -28.74
N LEU A 592 17.20 16.83 -27.41
CA LEU A 592 17.69 15.69 -26.65
C LEU A 592 16.82 14.43 -26.87
N LEU A 593 15.49 14.57 -26.99
CA LEU A 593 14.62 13.44 -27.34
C LEU A 593 14.96 12.88 -28.73
N LEU A 594 15.25 13.74 -29.71
CA LEU A 594 15.69 13.32 -31.04
C LEU A 594 17.06 12.61 -30.97
N ASP A 595 18.00 13.16 -30.20
CA ASP A 595 19.32 12.56 -30.00
C ASP A 595 19.23 11.15 -29.40
N LEU A 596 18.32 10.93 -28.46
CA LEU A 596 18.10 9.62 -27.86
C LEU A 596 17.55 8.60 -28.87
N LEU A 597 16.59 8.99 -29.73
CA LEU A 597 16.05 8.12 -30.78
C LEU A 597 17.12 7.77 -31.83
N VAL A 598 17.92 8.76 -32.25
CA VAL A 598 19.00 8.55 -33.22
C VAL A 598 20.11 7.68 -32.63
N SER A 599 20.52 7.93 -31.38
CA SER A 599 21.52 7.12 -30.67
C SER A 599 21.06 5.67 -30.48
N ALA A 600 19.75 5.45 -30.27
CA ALA A 600 19.18 4.12 -30.17
C ALA A 600 19.20 3.38 -31.52
N ALA A 601 18.80 4.06 -32.59
CA ALA A 601 18.81 3.51 -33.95
C ALA A 601 20.24 3.25 -34.47
N GLU A 602 21.22 4.06 -34.08
CA GLU A 602 22.62 3.86 -34.44
C GLU A 602 23.17 2.52 -33.93
N ARG A 603 22.69 2.04 -32.77
CA ARG A 603 23.05 0.75 -32.18
C ARG A 603 22.45 -0.46 -32.92
N CYS A 604 21.49 -0.27 -33.82
CA CYS A 604 20.87 -1.36 -34.59
C CYS A 604 21.75 -1.83 -35.78
N GLU A 605 23.02 -2.15 -35.53
CA GLU A 605 24.11 -2.38 -36.51
C GLU A 605 23.66 -2.83 -37.92
N GLU A 606 23.15 -4.06 -38.06
CA GLU A 606 22.79 -4.66 -39.36
C GLU A 606 21.58 -4.00 -40.04
N ARG A 607 20.63 -3.49 -39.26
CA ARG A 607 19.37 -2.89 -39.72
C ARG A 607 19.37 -1.36 -39.65
N ARG A 608 20.51 -0.74 -39.33
CA ARG A 608 20.64 0.69 -39.05
C ARG A 608 20.05 1.57 -40.15
N GLY A 609 20.31 1.24 -41.42
CA GLY A 609 19.78 1.99 -42.56
C GLY A 609 18.25 1.90 -42.68
N GLU A 610 17.69 0.72 -42.44
CA GLU A 610 16.24 0.49 -42.45
C GLU A 610 15.57 1.26 -41.31
N ILE A 611 16.09 1.17 -40.09
CA ILE A 611 15.54 1.84 -38.91
C ILE A 611 15.59 3.36 -39.07
N PHE A 612 16.68 3.93 -39.60
CA PHE A 612 16.74 5.36 -39.89
C PHE A 612 15.70 5.78 -40.94
N ALA A 613 15.49 4.99 -41.98
CA ALA A 613 14.44 5.26 -42.97
C ALA A 613 13.04 5.18 -42.36
N GLU A 614 12.79 4.21 -41.47
CA GLU A 614 11.52 4.06 -40.75
C GLU A 614 11.28 5.20 -39.75
N LEU A 615 12.30 5.65 -39.02
CA LEU A 615 12.21 6.82 -38.13
C LEU A 615 11.90 8.09 -38.91
N TYR A 616 12.59 8.32 -40.03
CA TYR A 616 12.31 9.46 -40.90
C TYR A 616 10.89 9.40 -41.49
N ALA A 617 10.43 8.22 -41.91
CA ALA A 617 9.07 8.02 -42.37
C ALA A 617 8.05 8.36 -41.27
N SER A 618 8.27 7.92 -40.03
CA SER A 618 7.42 8.25 -38.88
C SER A 618 7.43 9.75 -38.55
N ALA A 619 8.55 10.46 -38.75
CA ALA A 619 8.59 11.92 -38.62
C ALA A 619 7.75 12.63 -39.69
N ARG A 620 7.82 12.17 -40.94
CA ARG A 620 6.97 12.68 -42.02
C ARG A 620 5.49 12.37 -41.82
N ASP A 621 5.16 11.25 -41.17
CA ASP A 621 3.79 10.92 -40.79
C ASP A 621 3.30 11.84 -39.65
N ALA A 622 4.10 12.04 -38.60
CA ALA A 622 3.82 12.99 -37.51
C ALA A 622 3.66 14.44 -38.00
N GLU A 623 4.43 14.85 -39.01
CA GLU A 623 4.30 16.19 -39.60
C GLU A 623 2.88 16.47 -40.11
N ARG A 624 2.20 15.45 -40.65
CA ARG A 624 0.83 15.56 -41.19
C ARG A 624 -0.25 15.63 -40.11
N THR A 625 0.05 15.13 -38.90
CA THR A 625 -0.91 15.05 -37.78
C THR A 625 -0.66 16.12 -36.70
N ALA A 626 0.37 16.95 -36.86
CA ALA A 626 0.75 17.97 -35.88
C ALA A 626 -0.30 19.08 -35.76
N GLN A 627 -0.70 19.41 -34.52
CA GLN A 627 -1.71 20.45 -34.24
C GLN A 627 -1.11 21.88 -34.22
N GLY A 628 0.22 22.01 -34.11
CA GLY A 628 0.96 23.26 -33.85
C GLY A 628 1.42 24.09 -35.06
N GLY A 629 0.90 23.81 -36.26
CA GLY A 629 1.23 24.54 -37.50
C GLY A 629 2.39 23.90 -38.30
N PRO A 630 2.30 23.86 -39.64
CA PRO A 630 3.15 23.01 -40.49
C PRO A 630 4.63 23.40 -40.53
N ALA A 631 5.00 24.63 -40.15
CA ALA A 631 6.38 25.09 -40.24
C ALA A 631 7.30 24.45 -39.18
N ARG A 632 6.83 24.33 -37.92
CA ARG A 632 7.65 23.77 -36.81
C ARG A 632 7.85 22.27 -36.93
N SER A 633 6.84 21.55 -37.43
CA SER A 633 6.95 20.11 -37.67
C SER A 633 7.91 19.79 -38.81
N VAL A 634 7.97 20.65 -39.84
CA VAL A 634 9.00 20.57 -40.91
C VAL A 634 10.40 20.80 -40.32
N GLU A 635 10.61 21.85 -39.52
CA GLU A 635 11.90 22.13 -38.87
C GLU A 635 12.38 20.95 -38.01
N THR A 636 11.48 20.34 -37.23
CA THR A 636 11.79 19.16 -36.39
C THR A 636 12.18 17.94 -37.24
N THR A 637 11.48 17.74 -38.37
CA THR A 637 11.76 16.64 -39.30
C THR A 637 13.09 16.85 -40.03
N GLU A 638 13.40 18.07 -40.44
CA GLU A 638 14.70 18.44 -41.04
C GLU A 638 15.84 18.28 -40.03
N LEU A 639 15.63 18.68 -38.78
CA LEU A 639 16.59 18.48 -37.69
C LEU A 639 16.87 16.99 -37.44
N LEU A 640 15.82 16.15 -37.43
CA LEU A 640 15.98 14.71 -37.32
C LEU A 640 16.79 14.14 -38.50
N LEU A 641 16.47 14.55 -39.73
CA LEU A 641 17.19 14.12 -40.93
C LEU A 641 18.68 14.53 -40.87
N HIS A 642 18.98 15.73 -40.37
CA HIS A 642 20.34 16.17 -40.16
C HIS A 642 21.07 15.28 -39.14
N LYS A 643 20.46 15.00 -37.98
CA LYS A 643 21.04 14.11 -36.94
C LYS A 643 21.26 12.69 -37.48
N ILE A 644 20.32 12.14 -38.25
CA ILE A 644 20.48 10.85 -38.95
C ILE A 644 21.66 10.89 -39.93
N SER A 645 21.78 11.95 -40.73
CA SER A 645 22.85 12.09 -41.73
C SER A 645 24.23 12.16 -41.08
N VAL A 646 24.33 12.84 -39.93
CA VAL A 646 25.55 12.87 -39.10
C VAL A 646 25.88 11.48 -38.55
N ALA A 647 24.91 10.76 -37.97
CA ALA A 647 25.11 9.39 -37.46
C ALA A 647 25.47 8.37 -38.56
N GLN A 648 25.06 8.62 -39.81
CA GLN A 648 25.47 7.82 -40.97
C GLN A 648 26.86 8.21 -41.53
N GLY A 649 27.47 9.28 -41.04
CA GLY A 649 28.75 9.80 -41.55
C GLY A 649 28.65 10.56 -42.87
N LEU A 650 27.44 10.98 -43.27
CA LEU A 650 27.18 11.69 -44.53
C LEU A 650 27.37 13.21 -44.42
N CYS A 651 27.36 13.75 -43.20
CA CYS A 651 27.62 15.16 -42.91
C CYS A 651 28.65 15.30 -41.78
N PRO A 652 29.50 16.34 -41.80
CA PRO A 652 30.40 16.63 -40.68
C PRO A 652 29.59 17.01 -39.43
N ALA A 653 29.94 16.44 -38.28
CA ALA A 653 29.40 16.88 -36.99
C ALA A 653 29.78 18.35 -36.77
N ALA A 654 28.80 19.19 -36.41
CA ALA A 654 29.07 20.60 -36.13
C ALA A 654 30.10 20.71 -34.97
N PRO A 655 31.11 21.61 -35.06
CA PRO A 655 32.08 21.79 -33.99
C PRO A 655 31.39 22.36 -32.72
N PRO A 656 31.86 21.99 -31.50
CA PRO A 656 31.29 22.54 -30.27
C PRO A 656 31.48 24.07 -30.25
N PRO A 657 30.53 24.83 -29.66
CA PRO A 657 30.66 26.28 -29.58
C PRO A 657 31.88 26.62 -28.72
N THR A 658 32.91 27.17 -29.35
CA THR A 658 34.08 27.73 -28.68
C THR A 658 33.63 28.80 -27.69
N SER A 659 33.89 28.55 -26.42
CA SER A 659 33.74 29.53 -25.34
C SER A 659 34.55 30.77 -25.73
N ALA A 660 33.86 31.89 -25.97
CA ALA A 660 34.52 33.18 -26.14
C ALA A 660 35.18 33.55 -24.80
N GLY A 661 36.46 33.19 -24.68
CA GLY A 661 37.34 33.70 -23.64
C GLY A 661 37.40 35.21 -23.74
N GLY A 662 36.85 35.89 -22.73
CA GLY A 662 37.01 37.32 -22.56
C GLY A 662 38.47 37.63 -22.23
N THR A 663 39.18 38.23 -23.17
CA THR A 663 40.38 39.02 -22.91
C THR A 663 40.00 40.50 -22.82
N ARG A 664 40.16 41.08 -21.62
CA ARG A 664 40.30 42.52 -21.38
C ARG A 664 41.54 43.07 -22.11
N PRO A 665 41.52 44.34 -22.50
CA PRO A 665 42.11 45.39 -21.65
C PRO A 665 41.09 46.20 -20.87
#